data_AF-A0A536R3X8-F1
#
_entry.id   AF-A0A536R3X8-F1
#
_cell.length_a   1.000
_cell.length_b   1.000
_cell.length_c   1.000
_cell.angle_alpha   90.00
_cell.angle_beta   90.00
_cell.angle_gamma   90.00
#
_symmetry.space_group_name_H-M   'P 1'
#
loop_
_entity.id
_entity.type
_entity.pdbx_description
1 polymer ?
#
loop_
_entity_poly.entity_id
_entity_poly.type
_entity_poly.pdbx_seq_one_letter_code
_entity_poly.pdbx_strand_id
1 'polypeptide(L)'
;MRELYQVVEVGPAWYQENIPCQEACPVKTNCRGYLNLAAAGEFEKGWELALDPNPMASICGSVCAAPCETACRRKEVDKPLSIRYVKKFLSDWTHQNVRNDGHAYTQPPAPVFGPPRGTVAIVGAGCAGLSAASDLSKLGFGVTVYDALDQAGGTTLAGVPPFRLPREVIDRDIAGIVNENVELRLSTYVGRDVSLRELHDKNDAVLIAAGCFEPNYIGIPGEETEGVMAGIVFLERAYRGRPVEVGKRVIILGSGYTAMDCASTSWRLGAEHMYVIVRRSREEMVVDEEELTETEREGIEFVYLVSPTEVLADANGRVRGVVFIRNKLGDPDEKGRRSPVAIPGTEFEIPCDTVLLALGQAPETSWLSKEFPEFRVKRWRDIKVDPETYQTVVPKIFIGGDYRTAPTTIIEAVADGRSAAQQIARFLDENAVSVNVPEYHEVVTLRRSSTPDNIGMISLEGELARVYHNMSVDYDRIPRQEMPKLAKNDRRGLFLEINQGYSEAQAIAESDRCLKCNFNIEIIGELCIICGGCVDVCPMDVIHMVDMSDIVDDGSIPAVGEAKKWQNGVAFFLDETACIRCALCVIRCPTDAITMNRYGTVMPAVGNVLPKESIDDEIHLDLTVAAKKAARPLPQYDPKLAVGYKPVNGHDHKGNGHHGDVKEKELVKH
;
A
#
# COMPACT_ATOMS: atom_id res chain seq x y z
N MET A 1 -20.75 27.84 13.35
CA MET A 1 -19.28 27.86 13.27
C MET A 1 -18.95 28.41 11.90
N ARG A 2 -18.03 29.37 11.78
CA ARG A 2 -17.53 29.79 10.47
C ARG A 2 -16.46 28.77 10.05
N GLU A 3 -16.66 28.11 8.92
CA GLU A 3 -15.65 27.23 8.34
C GLU A 3 -14.65 28.09 7.59
N LEU A 4 -13.38 27.97 7.95
CA LEU A 4 -12.27 28.70 7.34
C LEU A 4 -11.71 27.83 6.20
N TYR A 5 -11.71 28.36 4.98
CA TYR A 5 -11.15 27.74 3.79
C TYR A 5 -9.96 28.56 3.28
N GLN A 6 -9.00 27.88 2.62
CA GLN A 6 -7.83 28.50 2.02
C GLN A 6 -8.03 28.56 0.50
N VAL A 7 -7.99 29.75 -0.09
CA VAL A 7 -7.93 29.92 -1.55
C VAL A 7 -6.51 29.60 -2.00
N VAL A 8 -6.34 28.57 -2.82
CA VAL A 8 -5.04 28.11 -3.34
C VAL A 8 -5.04 28.27 -4.86
N GLU A 9 -4.05 29.00 -5.39
CA GLU A 9 -3.76 28.98 -6.83
C GLU A 9 -3.21 27.60 -7.18
N VAL A 10 -3.98 26.82 -7.95
CA VAL A 10 -3.69 25.40 -8.17
C VAL A 10 -2.60 25.21 -9.24
N GLY A 11 -1.51 24.55 -8.85
CA GLY A 11 -0.43 24.14 -9.74
C GLY A 11 -0.39 22.62 -9.95
N PRO A 12 0.54 22.10 -10.78
CA PRO A 12 0.72 20.66 -11.05
C PRO A 12 0.82 19.79 -9.79
N ALA A 13 1.56 20.28 -8.79
CA ALA A 13 1.74 19.59 -7.52
C ALA A 13 0.40 19.35 -6.79
N TRP A 14 -0.51 20.33 -6.85
CA TRP A 14 -1.82 20.21 -6.23
C TRP A 14 -2.65 19.10 -6.89
N TYR A 15 -2.65 19.02 -8.22
CA TYR A 15 -3.37 17.96 -8.94
C TYR A 15 -2.83 16.56 -8.61
N GLN A 16 -1.52 16.44 -8.41
CA GLN A 16 -0.88 15.18 -8.01
C GLN A 16 -1.22 14.79 -6.57
N GLU A 17 -1.16 15.75 -5.64
CA GLU A 17 -1.55 15.54 -4.23
C GLU A 17 -3.03 15.18 -4.09
N ASN A 18 -3.87 15.71 -4.98
CA ASN A 18 -5.30 15.40 -5.07
C ASN A 18 -5.59 13.98 -5.61
N ILE A 19 -4.54 13.16 -5.73
CA ILE A 19 -4.59 11.71 -5.96
C ILE A 19 -4.07 11.00 -4.69
N PRO A 20 -4.89 10.90 -3.63
CA PRO A 20 -4.35 10.55 -2.31
C PRO A 20 -3.71 9.16 -2.27
N CYS A 21 -4.27 8.18 -2.99
CA CYS A 21 -3.76 6.81 -2.99
C CYS A 21 -2.42 6.67 -3.71
N GLN A 22 -2.19 7.43 -4.79
CA GLN A 22 -0.93 7.39 -5.53
C GLN A 22 0.13 8.21 -4.80
N GLU A 23 -0.25 9.36 -4.25
CA GLU A 23 0.66 10.22 -3.51
C GLU A 23 1.15 9.57 -2.21
N ALA A 24 0.25 8.91 -1.48
CA ALA A 24 0.61 8.18 -0.26
C ALA A 24 1.47 6.92 -0.51
N CYS A 25 1.55 6.43 -1.76
CA CYS A 25 2.40 5.30 -2.08
C CYS A 25 3.86 5.77 -2.20
N PRO A 26 4.82 5.23 -1.41
CA PRO A 26 6.20 5.69 -1.46
C PRO A 26 6.87 5.56 -2.84
N VAL A 27 6.45 4.59 -3.66
CA VAL A 27 6.94 4.40 -5.03
C VAL A 27 6.03 5.01 -6.09
N LYS A 28 4.99 5.74 -5.67
CA LYS A 28 4.01 6.42 -6.55
C LYS A 28 3.28 5.48 -7.52
N THR A 29 2.96 4.25 -7.09
CA THR A 29 2.20 3.29 -7.90
C THR A 29 0.86 3.89 -8.34
N ASN A 30 0.56 3.81 -9.65
CA ASN A 30 -0.71 4.22 -10.23
C ASN A 30 -1.84 3.24 -9.84
N CYS A 31 -2.31 3.37 -8.60
CA CYS A 31 -3.30 2.47 -8.02
C CYS A 31 -4.61 2.49 -8.79
N ARG A 32 -5.07 3.67 -9.19
CA ARG A 32 -6.33 3.84 -9.91
C ARG A 32 -6.28 3.23 -11.30
N GLY A 33 -5.15 3.35 -11.99
CA GLY A 33 -4.99 2.81 -13.34
C GLY A 33 -5.22 1.32 -13.36
N TYR A 34 -4.53 0.55 -12.50
CA TYR A 34 -4.75 -0.89 -12.47
C TYR A 34 -6.11 -1.30 -11.90
N LEU A 35 -6.71 -0.48 -11.01
CA LEU A 35 -8.09 -0.69 -10.57
C LEU A 35 -9.07 -0.50 -11.75
N ASN A 36 -8.92 0.56 -12.54
CA ASN A 36 -9.75 0.78 -13.72
C ASN A 36 -9.62 -0.34 -14.74
N LEU A 37 -8.39 -0.83 -14.97
CA LEU A 37 -8.14 -1.98 -15.84
C LEU A 37 -8.75 -3.26 -15.26
N ALA A 38 -8.66 -3.49 -13.95
CA ALA A 38 -9.31 -4.61 -13.28
C ALA A 38 -10.84 -4.54 -13.39
N ALA A 39 -11.44 -3.36 -13.22
CA ALA A 39 -12.87 -3.13 -13.43
C ALA A 39 -13.30 -3.44 -14.88
N ALA A 40 -12.46 -3.10 -15.86
CA ALA A 40 -12.67 -3.41 -17.27
C ALA A 40 -12.41 -4.88 -17.64
N GLY A 41 -11.92 -5.71 -16.71
CA GLY A 41 -11.52 -7.10 -16.96
C GLY A 41 -10.18 -7.25 -17.70
N GLU A 42 -9.42 -6.16 -17.84
CA GLU A 42 -8.11 -6.09 -18.49
C GLU A 42 -7.00 -6.42 -17.47
N PHE A 43 -7.10 -7.59 -16.84
CA PHE A 43 -6.29 -7.96 -15.68
C PHE A 43 -4.78 -8.00 -15.97
N GLU A 44 -4.38 -8.51 -17.13
CA GLU A 44 -2.97 -8.59 -17.51
C GLU A 44 -2.35 -7.18 -17.64
N LYS A 45 -3.02 -6.25 -18.33
CA LYS A 45 -2.58 -4.86 -18.42
C LYS A 45 -2.55 -4.20 -17.03
N GLY A 46 -3.56 -4.49 -16.20
CA GLY A 46 -3.61 -4.02 -14.81
C GLY A 46 -2.40 -4.50 -14.01
N TRP A 47 -2.00 -5.76 -14.16
CA TRP A 47 -0.81 -6.31 -13.52
C TRP A 47 0.47 -5.62 -13.99
N GLU A 48 0.63 -5.45 -15.30
CA GLU A 48 1.81 -4.78 -15.85
C GLU A 48 1.91 -3.31 -15.39
N LEU A 49 0.79 -2.61 -15.24
CA LEU A 49 0.75 -1.25 -14.70
C LEU A 49 1.07 -1.22 -13.19
N ALA A 50 0.67 -2.25 -12.43
CA ALA A 50 1.04 -2.36 -11.02
C ALA A 50 2.54 -2.60 -10.81
N LEU A 51 3.20 -3.26 -11.76
CA LEU A 51 4.64 -3.54 -11.77
C LEU A 51 5.51 -2.32 -12.13
N ASP A 52 4.99 -1.39 -12.93
CA ASP A 52 5.80 -0.36 -13.60
C ASP A 52 6.74 0.42 -12.64
N PRO A 53 6.25 1.06 -11.56
CA PRO A 53 7.13 1.66 -10.56
C PRO A 53 7.45 0.73 -9.37
N ASN A 54 6.91 -0.49 -9.34
CA ASN A 54 7.03 -1.37 -8.18
C ASN A 54 7.51 -2.77 -8.58
N PRO A 55 8.82 -3.03 -8.55
CA PRO A 55 9.36 -4.36 -8.84
C PRO A 55 8.97 -5.42 -7.79
N MET A 56 8.39 -5.02 -6.64
CA MET A 56 7.93 -5.90 -5.57
C MET A 56 6.39 -5.96 -5.50
N ALA A 57 5.70 -5.88 -6.65
CA ALA A 57 4.25 -5.77 -6.68
C ALA A 57 3.54 -7.02 -6.13
N SER A 58 4.09 -8.23 -6.31
CA SER A 58 3.47 -9.48 -5.83
C SER A 58 3.57 -9.57 -4.30
N ILE A 59 4.76 -9.30 -3.75
CA ILE A 59 4.99 -9.20 -2.30
C ILE A 59 4.08 -8.10 -1.72
N CYS A 60 4.03 -6.94 -2.35
CA CYS A 60 3.19 -5.84 -1.88
C CYS A 60 1.69 -6.15 -1.99
N GLY A 61 1.25 -6.96 -2.95
CA GLY A 61 -0.13 -7.44 -3.01
C GLY A 61 -0.49 -8.30 -1.79
N SER A 62 0.49 -9.04 -1.25
CA SER A 62 0.26 -9.98 -0.16
C SER A 62 0.35 -9.32 1.23
N VAL A 63 1.37 -8.48 1.46
CA VAL A 63 1.73 -8.01 2.82
C VAL A 63 2.08 -6.52 2.94
N CYS A 64 1.77 -5.69 1.93
CA CYS A 64 2.00 -4.25 2.06
C CYS A 64 1.18 -3.64 3.22
N ALA A 65 1.73 -2.63 3.88
CA ALA A 65 1.02 -1.81 4.87
C ALA A 65 -0.08 -0.90 4.25
N ALA A 66 -0.20 -0.91 2.91
CA ALA A 66 -1.26 -0.27 2.16
C ALA A 66 -1.54 1.22 2.52
N PRO A 67 -0.51 2.10 2.57
CA PRO A 67 -0.73 3.53 2.87
C PRO A 67 -1.71 4.20 1.88
N CYS A 68 -1.78 3.66 0.66
CA CYS A 68 -2.75 4.06 -0.36
C CYS A 68 -4.21 3.83 0.04
N GLU A 69 -4.52 2.81 0.87
CA GLU A 69 -5.86 2.57 1.39
C GLU A 69 -6.19 3.55 2.53
N THR A 70 -5.24 3.82 3.42
CA THR A 70 -5.38 4.81 4.51
C THR A 70 -5.65 6.22 3.97
N ALA A 71 -4.99 6.58 2.87
CA ALA A 71 -5.19 7.86 2.19
C ALA A 71 -6.43 7.88 1.28
N CYS A 72 -7.03 6.73 0.97
CA CYS A 72 -8.10 6.63 -0.02
C CYS A 72 -9.29 7.55 0.32
N ARG A 73 -9.62 8.46 -0.60
CA ARG A 73 -10.73 9.42 -0.48
C ARG A 73 -12.07 8.76 -0.17
N ARG A 74 -12.29 7.54 -0.66
CA ARG A 74 -13.56 6.82 -0.47
C ARG A 74 -13.88 6.50 1.00
N LYS A 75 -12.90 6.57 1.91
CA LYS A 75 -13.14 6.42 3.35
C LYS A 75 -14.14 7.45 3.92
N GLU A 76 -14.25 8.62 3.30
CA GLU A 76 -15.22 9.66 3.68
C GLU A 76 -16.65 9.36 3.20
N VAL A 77 -16.82 8.36 2.33
CA VAL A 77 -18.12 7.92 1.80
C VAL A 77 -18.58 6.64 2.52
N ASP A 78 -17.75 5.59 2.49
CA ASP A 78 -18.05 4.30 3.11
C ASP A 78 -16.80 3.65 3.73
N LYS A 79 -16.02 2.91 2.94
CA LYS A 79 -14.79 2.22 3.33
C LYS A 79 -13.77 2.41 2.20
N PRO A 80 -12.48 2.53 2.51
CA PRO A 80 -11.44 2.63 1.48
C PRO A 80 -11.49 1.44 0.51
N LEU A 81 -10.98 1.63 -0.70
CA LEU A 81 -10.78 0.53 -1.63
C LEU A 81 -9.77 -0.46 -1.07
N SER A 82 -9.96 -1.75 -1.36
CA SER A 82 -9.02 -2.82 -1.04
C SER A 82 -7.94 -2.94 -2.12
N ILE A 83 -7.18 -1.86 -2.27
CA ILE A 83 -6.13 -1.65 -3.28
C ILE A 83 -5.07 -2.76 -3.23
N ARG A 84 -4.62 -3.14 -2.03
CA ARG A 84 -3.64 -4.22 -1.82
C ARG A 84 -4.13 -5.55 -2.38
N TYR A 85 -5.39 -5.89 -2.12
CA TYR A 85 -5.94 -7.19 -2.49
C TYR A 85 -6.38 -7.28 -3.94
N VAL A 86 -6.77 -6.17 -4.57
CA VAL A 86 -6.87 -6.15 -6.04
C VAL A 86 -5.49 -6.38 -6.67
N LYS A 87 -4.42 -5.77 -6.14
CA LYS A 87 -3.05 -6.04 -6.62
C LYS A 87 -2.64 -7.51 -6.44
N LYS A 88 -2.98 -8.14 -5.30
CA LYS A 88 -2.79 -9.59 -5.10
C LYS A 88 -3.52 -10.39 -6.17
N PHE A 89 -4.81 -10.10 -6.38
CA PHE A 89 -5.59 -10.75 -7.41
C PHE A 89 -4.95 -10.61 -8.80
N LEU A 90 -4.49 -9.42 -9.19
CA LEU A 90 -3.84 -9.20 -10.47
C LEU A 90 -2.55 -10.03 -10.61
N SER A 91 -1.74 -10.10 -9.55
CA SER A 91 -0.54 -10.95 -9.51
C SER A 91 -0.91 -12.44 -9.65
N ASP A 92 -1.81 -12.94 -8.82
CA ASP A 92 -2.19 -14.34 -8.76
C ASP A 92 -2.88 -14.78 -10.06
N TRP A 93 -3.87 -14.01 -10.53
CA TRP A 93 -4.58 -14.28 -11.78
C TRP A 93 -3.62 -14.35 -12.95
N THR A 94 -2.70 -13.39 -13.07
CA THR A 94 -1.79 -13.35 -14.22
C THR A 94 -0.86 -14.56 -14.24
N HIS A 95 -0.31 -14.98 -13.09
CA HIS A 95 0.60 -16.13 -13.00
C HIS A 95 -0.11 -17.50 -13.07
N GLN A 96 -1.42 -17.55 -12.83
CA GLN A 96 -2.21 -18.78 -12.92
C GLN A 96 -2.86 -18.99 -14.29
N ASN A 97 -3.03 -17.93 -15.09
CA ASN A 97 -3.68 -18.00 -16.38
C ASN A 97 -2.69 -18.18 -17.54
N VAL A 98 -3.21 -18.79 -18.61
CA VAL A 98 -2.52 -18.91 -19.89
C VAL A 98 -2.88 -17.69 -20.72
N ARG A 99 -1.87 -17.02 -21.28
CA ARG A 99 -2.06 -15.87 -22.18
C ARG A 99 -2.79 -16.30 -23.45
N ASN A 100 -3.33 -15.32 -24.18
CA ASN A 100 -4.02 -15.57 -25.45
C ASN A 100 -3.12 -16.25 -26.51
N ASP A 101 -1.80 -16.17 -26.37
CA ASP A 101 -0.82 -16.84 -27.22
C ASP A 101 -0.59 -18.33 -26.87
N GLY A 102 -1.29 -18.87 -25.87
CA GLY A 102 -1.21 -20.26 -25.44
C GLY A 102 -0.11 -20.58 -24.42
N HIS A 103 0.67 -19.58 -23.97
CA HIS A 103 1.76 -19.78 -23.01
C HIS A 103 1.38 -19.31 -21.60
N ALA A 104 1.90 -19.99 -20.58
CA ALA A 104 1.81 -19.49 -19.20
C ALA A 104 2.53 -18.14 -19.11
N TYR A 105 1.98 -17.21 -18.34
CA TYR A 105 2.66 -15.95 -18.10
C TYR A 105 3.96 -16.20 -17.33
N THR A 106 5.06 -15.71 -17.90
CA THR A 106 6.32 -15.51 -17.18
C THR A 106 6.60 -14.02 -17.18
N GLN A 107 6.86 -13.46 -16.00
CA GLN A 107 7.22 -12.05 -15.91
C GLN A 107 8.44 -11.78 -16.80
N PRO A 108 8.32 -10.90 -17.81
CA PRO A 108 9.44 -10.64 -18.69
C PRO A 108 10.58 -9.98 -17.89
N PRO A 109 11.85 -10.25 -18.25
CA PRO A 109 12.96 -9.54 -17.64
C PRO A 109 12.80 -8.04 -17.88
N ALA A 110 13.21 -7.23 -16.89
CA ALA A 110 13.17 -5.78 -17.02
C ALA A 110 13.94 -5.32 -18.28
N PRO A 111 13.36 -4.42 -19.11
CA PRO A 111 14.01 -3.93 -20.32
C PRO A 111 15.27 -3.12 -19.98
N VAL A 112 16.30 -3.25 -20.81
CA VAL A 112 17.54 -2.47 -20.68
C VAL A 112 17.51 -1.30 -21.66
N PHE A 113 17.79 -0.11 -21.15
CA PHE A 113 17.76 1.13 -21.90
C PHE A 113 19.17 1.72 -22.04
N GLY A 114 19.54 2.08 -23.28
CA GLY A 114 20.83 2.68 -23.59
C GLY A 114 22.00 1.69 -23.60
N PRO A 115 23.23 2.18 -23.84
CA PRO A 115 24.43 1.35 -23.85
C PRO A 115 24.85 0.94 -22.42
N PRO A 116 25.72 -0.07 -22.25
CA PRO A 116 26.27 -0.45 -20.95
C PRO A 116 26.94 0.72 -20.22
N ARG A 117 26.71 0.89 -18.91
CA ARG A 117 27.06 2.11 -18.14
C ARG A 117 28.00 1.93 -16.93
N GLY A 118 28.80 0.87 -16.88
CA GLY A 118 29.70 0.60 -15.74
C GLY A 118 29.11 -0.42 -14.76
N THR A 119 29.78 -0.64 -13.62
CA THR A 119 29.42 -1.72 -12.69
C THR A 119 29.09 -1.26 -11.26
N VAL A 120 28.09 -1.90 -10.66
CA VAL A 120 27.62 -1.63 -9.29
C VAL A 120 27.55 -2.91 -8.48
N ALA A 121 28.17 -2.92 -7.30
CA ALA A 121 27.97 -3.98 -6.32
C ALA A 121 26.90 -3.57 -5.30
N ILE A 122 25.95 -4.46 -5.02
CA ILE A 122 24.90 -4.25 -4.01
C ILE A 122 25.07 -5.28 -2.90
N VAL A 123 25.14 -4.85 -1.64
CA VAL A 123 25.22 -5.72 -0.47
C VAL A 123 23.84 -5.83 0.16
N GLY A 124 23.17 -6.97 -0.02
CA GLY A 124 21.83 -7.29 0.45
C GLY A 124 20.83 -7.45 -0.70
N ALA A 125 20.23 -8.63 -0.80
CA ALA A 125 19.16 -9.00 -1.73
C ALA A 125 17.77 -8.93 -1.06
N GLY A 126 17.58 -7.94 -0.17
CA GLY A 126 16.25 -7.55 0.33
C GLY A 126 15.54 -6.61 -0.65
N CYS A 127 14.33 -6.16 -0.29
CA CYS A 127 13.51 -5.30 -1.16
C CYS A 127 14.24 -4.04 -1.66
N ALA A 128 15.01 -3.37 -0.80
CA ALA A 128 15.77 -2.17 -1.20
C ALA A 128 16.86 -2.50 -2.24
N GLY A 129 17.72 -3.48 -1.96
CA GLY A 129 18.82 -3.85 -2.86
C GLY A 129 18.33 -4.42 -4.19
N LEU A 130 17.29 -5.27 -4.18
CA LEU A 130 16.68 -5.81 -5.39
C LEU A 130 15.97 -4.74 -6.22
N SER A 131 15.30 -3.78 -5.58
CA SER A 131 14.67 -2.65 -6.31
C SER A 131 15.73 -1.75 -6.94
N ALA A 132 16.83 -1.51 -6.23
CA ALA A 132 17.97 -0.78 -6.77
C ALA A 132 18.61 -1.52 -7.96
N ALA A 133 18.76 -2.86 -7.86
CA ALA A 133 19.25 -3.69 -8.95
C ALA A 133 18.35 -3.61 -10.19
N SER A 134 17.03 -3.70 -10.01
CA SER A 134 16.04 -3.49 -11.08
C SER A 134 16.28 -2.16 -11.79
N ASP A 135 16.28 -1.05 -11.05
CA ASP A 135 16.33 0.28 -11.66
C ASP A 135 17.70 0.58 -12.30
N LEU A 136 18.82 0.16 -11.70
CA LEU A 136 20.15 0.29 -12.29
C LEU A 136 20.32 -0.59 -13.54
N SER A 137 19.83 -1.83 -13.53
CA SER A 137 19.94 -2.72 -14.68
C SER A 137 19.16 -2.20 -15.90
N LYS A 138 17.98 -1.60 -15.66
CA LYS A 138 17.19 -0.92 -16.70
C LYS A 138 17.96 0.25 -17.31
N LEU A 139 18.85 0.90 -16.57
CA LEU A 139 19.70 1.99 -17.06
C LEU A 139 21.01 1.50 -17.72
N GLY A 140 21.19 0.19 -17.89
CA GLY A 140 22.36 -0.40 -18.55
C GLY A 140 23.57 -0.64 -17.65
N PHE A 141 23.45 -0.49 -16.33
CA PHE A 141 24.54 -0.83 -15.40
C PHE A 141 24.62 -2.34 -15.18
N GLY A 142 25.83 -2.89 -15.14
CA GLY A 142 26.07 -4.26 -14.67
C GLY A 142 26.01 -4.32 -13.16
N VAL A 143 25.08 -5.10 -12.60
CA VAL A 143 24.81 -5.16 -11.17
C VAL A 143 25.14 -6.54 -10.63
N THR A 144 25.93 -6.60 -9.56
CA THR A 144 26.12 -7.84 -8.79
C THR A 144 25.56 -7.65 -7.37
N VAL A 145 24.56 -8.44 -7.01
CA VAL A 145 23.94 -8.41 -5.67
C VAL A 145 24.51 -9.54 -4.83
N TYR A 146 25.12 -9.20 -3.71
CA TYR A 146 25.69 -10.14 -2.73
C TYR A 146 24.74 -10.28 -1.55
N ASP A 147 24.39 -11.51 -1.17
CA ASP A 147 23.58 -11.76 0.02
C ASP A 147 24.14 -12.90 0.87
N ALA A 148 24.02 -12.75 2.20
CA ALA A 148 24.46 -13.72 3.18
C ALA A 148 23.57 -14.97 3.24
N LEU A 149 22.29 -14.83 2.91
CA LEU A 149 21.32 -15.91 2.81
C LEU A 149 21.52 -16.71 1.52
N ASP A 150 21.07 -17.95 1.52
CA ASP A 150 21.13 -18.86 0.38
C ASP A 150 20.04 -18.60 -0.67
N GLN A 151 19.12 -17.68 -0.37
CA GLN A 151 17.97 -17.29 -1.19
C GLN A 151 17.76 -15.78 -1.04
N ALA A 152 17.39 -15.13 -2.15
CA ALA A 152 17.07 -13.71 -2.16
C ALA A 152 15.69 -13.43 -1.53
N GLY A 153 15.45 -12.18 -1.14
CA GLY A 153 14.24 -11.71 -0.46
C GLY A 153 14.52 -11.03 0.87
N GLY A 154 15.69 -11.29 1.49
CA GLY A 154 16.06 -10.66 2.76
C GLY A 154 15.00 -10.89 3.85
N THR A 155 14.53 -9.81 4.49
CA THR A 155 13.53 -9.90 5.58
C THR A 155 12.18 -10.44 5.12
N THR A 156 11.78 -10.32 3.85
CA THR A 156 10.52 -10.93 3.38
C THR A 156 10.59 -12.45 3.37
N LEU A 157 11.78 -13.00 3.11
CA LEU A 157 12.05 -14.43 3.22
C LEU A 157 12.25 -14.86 4.68
N ALA A 158 13.05 -14.12 5.44
CA ALA A 158 13.48 -14.52 6.78
C ALA A 158 12.48 -14.19 7.89
N GLY A 159 11.75 -13.07 7.78
CA GLY A 159 10.92 -12.52 8.85
C GLY A 159 9.42 -12.59 8.58
N VAL A 160 8.97 -12.52 7.32
CA VAL A 160 7.54 -12.55 7.01
C VAL A 160 7.05 -14.00 6.91
N PRO A 161 5.93 -14.36 7.56
CA PRO A 161 5.44 -15.74 7.55
C PRO A 161 4.97 -16.24 6.18
N PRO A 162 5.23 -17.51 5.83
CA PRO A 162 4.75 -18.10 4.58
C PRO A 162 3.22 -18.11 4.47
N PHE A 163 2.51 -18.21 5.59
CA PHE A 163 1.05 -18.13 5.62
C PHE A 163 0.48 -16.73 5.32
N ARG A 164 1.32 -15.68 5.30
CA ARG A 164 0.97 -14.32 4.84
C ARG A 164 1.57 -13.99 3.49
N LEU A 165 2.78 -14.50 3.25
CA LEU A 165 3.56 -14.28 2.04
C LEU A 165 4.13 -15.63 1.56
N PRO A 166 3.42 -16.34 0.68
CA PRO A 166 3.92 -17.58 0.08
C PRO A 166 5.28 -17.35 -0.59
N ARG A 167 6.14 -18.37 -0.58
CA ARG A 167 7.54 -18.21 -1.03
C ARG A 167 7.63 -18.01 -2.54
N GLU A 168 6.74 -18.67 -3.28
CA GLU A 168 6.57 -18.50 -4.71
C GLU A 168 6.20 -17.05 -5.10
N VAL A 169 5.57 -16.28 -4.21
CA VAL A 169 5.26 -14.87 -4.47
C VAL A 169 6.53 -14.01 -4.44
N ILE A 170 7.50 -14.36 -3.59
CA ILE A 170 8.81 -13.71 -3.55
C ILE A 170 9.58 -14.05 -4.84
N ASP A 171 9.53 -15.31 -5.27
CA ASP A 171 10.22 -15.77 -6.47
C ASP A 171 9.70 -15.08 -7.74
N ARG A 172 8.38 -14.82 -7.84
CA ARG A 172 7.78 -14.05 -8.95
C ARG A 172 8.43 -12.68 -9.11
N ASP A 173 8.51 -11.91 -8.03
CA ASP A 173 9.08 -10.56 -8.07
C ASP A 173 10.59 -10.59 -8.39
N ILE A 174 11.34 -11.55 -7.82
CA ILE A 174 12.78 -11.71 -8.14
C ILE A 174 12.99 -12.06 -9.61
N ALA A 175 12.16 -12.94 -10.18
CA ALA A 175 12.27 -13.34 -11.58
C ALA A 175 12.12 -12.15 -12.55
N GLY A 176 11.30 -11.14 -12.21
CA GLY A 176 11.19 -9.91 -13.00
C GLY A 176 12.39 -8.97 -12.91
N ILE A 177 13.27 -9.16 -11.91
CA ILE A 177 14.44 -8.31 -11.65
C ILE A 177 15.70 -8.91 -12.28
N VAL A 178 15.85 -10.23 -12.24
CA VAL A 178 17.03 -10.91 -12.78
C VAL A 178 16.97 -10.92 -14.31
N ASN A 179 17.81 -10.07 -14.92
CA ASN A 179 18.06 -10.05 -16.36
C ASN A 179 19.55 -10.26 -16.64
N GLU A 180 19.98 -10.08 -17.89
CA GLU A 180 21.39 -10.26 -18.30
C GLU A 180 22.38 -9.31 -17.60
N ASN A 181 21.90 -8.22 -17.01
CA ASN A 181 22.70 -7.24 -16.28
C ASN A 181 22.70 -7.46 -14.77
N VAL A 182 21.97 -8.44 -14.23
CA VAL A 182 21.87 -8.68 -12.77
C VAL A 182 22.41 -10.06 -12.42
N GLU A 183 23.51 -10.10 -11.68
CA GLU A 183 24.08 -11.33 -11.09
C GLU A 183 23.74 -11.42 -9.60
N LEU A 184 23.13 -12.52 -9.15
CA LEU A 184 22.90 -12.80 -7.73
C LEU A 184 23.98 -13.73 -7.17
N ARG A 185 24.74 -13.25 -6.18
CA ARG A 185 25.74 -14.01 -5.42
C ARG A 185 25.26 -14.24 -3.99
N LEU A 186 24.49 -15.31 -3.84
CA LEU A 186 23.92 -15.74 -2.56
C LEU A 186 24.96 -16.49 -1.72
N SER A 187 24.64 -16.78 -0.46
CA SER A 187 25.53 -17.44 0.52
C SER A 187 26.90 -16.76 0.68
N THR A 188 26.98 -15.45 0.45
CA THR A 188 28.23 -14.68 0.46
C THR A 188 28.16 -13.58 1.51
N TYR A 189 28.91 -13.73 2.60
CA TYR A 189 28.98 -12.71 3.65
C TYR A 189 30.03 -11.65 3.32
N VAL A 190 29.58 -10.44 2.98
CA VAL A 190 30.48 -9.29 2.82
C VAL A 190 31.06 -8.88 4.18
N GLY A 191 32.38 -8.68 4.23
CA GLY A 191 33.17 -8.49 5.46
C GLY A 191 33.73 -9.78 6.07
N ARG A 192 33.42 -10.95 5.47
CA ARG A 192 34.02 -12.25 5.82
C ARG A 192 34.53 -13.01 4.59
N ASP A 193 33.65 -13.27 3.64
CA ASP A 193 33.92 -14.07 2.44
C ASP A 193 34.44 -13.20 1.29
N VAL A 194 33.93 -11.96 1.17
CA VAL A 194 34.41 -10.91 0.27
C VAL A 194 34.56 -9.63 1.07
N SER A 195 35.64 -8.88 0.88
CA SER A 195 35.89 -7.64 1.64
C SER A 195 35.15 -6.44 1.06
N LEU A 196 34.83 -5.44 1.89
CA LEU A 196 34.21 -4.21 1.41
C LEU A 196 35.18 -3.43 0.51
N ARG A 197 36.49 -3.47 0.82
CA ARG A 197 37.52 -2.85 0.00
C ARG A 197 37.63 -3.50 -1.38
N GLU A 198 37.52 -4.82 -1.46
CA GLU A 198 37.50 -5.51 -2.76
C GLU A 198 36.31 -5.07 -3.61
N LEU A 199 35.11 -4.97 -3.02
CA LEU A 199 33.93 -4.48 -3.74
C LEU A 199 34.09 -3.04 -4.20
N HIS A 200 34.63 -2.17 -3.33
CA HIS A 200 34.90 -0.77 -3.64
C HIS A 200 35.92 -0.61 -4.79
N ASP A 201 36.99 -1.40 -4.80
CA ASP A 201 38.07 -1.28 -5.78
C ASP A 201 37.70 -1.88 -7.15
N LYS A 202 36.82 -2.89 -7.19
CA LYS A 202 36.41 -3.59 -8.42
C LYS A 202 35.21 -2.97 -9.14
N ASN A 203 34.43 -2.12 -8.48
CA ASN A 203 33.20 -1.56 -9.01
C ASN A 203 33.25 -0.04 -9.05
N ASP A 204 32.39 0.55 -9.89
CA ASP A 204 32.29 2.01 -10.00
C ASP A 204 31.50 2.59 -8.83
N ALA A 205 30.53 1.84 -8.30
CA ALA A 205 29.80 2.15 -7.06
C ALA A 205 29.47 0.90 -6.23
N VAL A 206 29.25 1.10 -4.93
CA VAL A 206 28.78 0.08 -3.98
C VAL A 206 27.58 0.60 -3.19
N LEU A 207 26.46 -0.12 -3.22
CA LEU A 207 25.29 0.15 -2.38
C LEU A 207 25.24 -0.85 -1.23
N ILE A 208 25.20 -0.37 0.01
CA ILE A 208 24.97 -1.19 1.20
C ILE A 208 23.48 -1.12 1.55
N ALA A 209 22.78 -2.23 1.35
CA ALA A 209 21.35 -2.43 1.60
C ALA A 209 21.09 -3.69 2.44
N ALA A 210 21.98 -4.01 3.38
CA ALA A 210 22.01 -5.27 4.12
C ALA A 210 20.89 -5.42 5.19
N GLY A 211 20.02 -4.42 5.33
CA GLY A 211 18.88 -4.43 6.25
C GLY A 211 19.26 -4.44 7.74
N CYS A 212 18.33 -4.83 8.59
CA CYS A 212 18.51 -4.87 10.04
C CYS A 212 18.20 -6.28 10.56
N PHE A 213 19.25 -7.05 10.85
CA PHE A 213 19.15 -8.43 11.34
C PHE A 213 19.59 -8.60 12.80
N GLU A 214 20.25 -7.60 13.40
CA GLU A 214 20.67 -7.68 14.80
C GLU A 214 19.48 -7.44 15.73
N PRO A 215 19.09 -8.40 16.58
CA PRO A 215 17.96 -8.22 17.47
C PRO A 215 18.30 -7.26 18.61
N ASN A 216 17.29 -6.48 19.03
CA ASN A 216 17.40 -5.68 20.25
C ASN A 216 17.13 -6.55 21.49
N TYR A 217 17.95 -6.37 22.52
CA TYR A 217 17.82 -6.99 23.83
C TYR A 217 17.34 -5.96 24.88
N ILE A 218 16.69 -6.45 25.94
CA ILE A 218 16.11 -5.66 27.03
C ILE A 218 17.18 -5.26 28.04
N GLY A 219 18.12 -6.16 28.34
CA GLY A 219 19.12 -5.98 29.39
C GLY A 219 18.57 -6.17 30.80
N ILE A 220 17.67 -7.15 31.00
CA ILE A 220 17.15 -7.54 32.32
C ILE A 220 17.81 -8.83 32.83
N PRO A 221 17.84 -9.08 34.14
CA PRO A 221 18.36 -10.33 34.69
C PRO A 221 17.64 -11.56 34.10
N GLY A 222 18.43 -12.58 33.74
CA GLY A 222 17.94 -13.85 33.20
C GLY A 222 17.58 -13.84 31.71
N GLU A 223 17.81 -12.75 30.97
CA GLU A 223 17.53 -12.67 29.53
C GLU A 223 18.26 -13.74 28.69
N GLU A 224 19.39 -14.26 29.20
CA GLU A 224 20.19 -15.32 28.61
C GLU A 224 19.70 -16.75 28.93
N THR A 225 18.60 -16.90 29.66
CA THR A 225 18.04 -18.20 30.09
C THR A 225 17.66 -19.07 28.89
N GLU A 226 17.85 -20.39 28.99
CA GLU A 226 17.44 -21.33 27.94
C GLU A 226 15.92 -21.26 27.72
N GLY A 227 15.49 -21.09 26.47
CA GLY A 227 14.08 -20.84 26.10
C GLY A 227 13.74 -19.38 25.83
N VAL A 228 14.68 -18.44 26.05
CA VAL A 228 14.61 -17.08 25.53
C VAL A 228 15.24 -17.03 24.13
N MET A 229 14.55 -16.43 23.16
CA MET A 229 15.04 -16.31 21.78
C MET A 229 14.64 -14.97 21.16
N ALA A 230 15.51 -14.40 20.33
CA ALA A 230 15.17 -13.27 19.49
C ALA A 230 14.07 -13.65 18.47
N GLY A 231 13.06 -12.81 18.33
CA GLY A 231 11.90 -13.06 17.47
C GLY A 231 12.29 -13.27 16.00
N ILE A 232 13.21 -12.46 15.47
CA ILE A 232 13.67 -12.62 14.08
C ILE A 232 14.39 -13.96 13.84
N VAL A 233 15.16 -14.44 14.82
CA VAL A 233 15.86 -15.73 14.75
C VAL A 233 14.86 -16.88 14.83
N PHE A 234 13.86 -16.76 15.72
CA PHE A 234 12.76 -17.72 15.83
C PHE A 234 12.01 -17.87 14.49
N LEU A 235 11.60 -16.75 13.89
CA LEU A 235 10.88 -16.74 12.63
C LEU A 235 11.73 -17.29 11.47
N GLU A 236 12.98 -16.83 11.35
CA GLU A 236 13.91 -17.29 10.30
C GLU A 236 14.12 -18.80 10.36
N ARG A 237 14.32 -19.35 11.57
CA ARG A 237 14.44 -20.80 11.74
C ARG A 237 13.15 -21.53 11.39
N ALA A 238 12.00 -21.07 11.88
CA ALA A 238 10.71 -21.72 11.65
C ALA A 238 10.37 -21.79 10.16
N TYR A 239 10.62 -20.70 9.42
CA TYR A 239 10.25 -20.59 8.02
C TYR A 239 11.22 -21.27 7.07
N ARG A 240 12.49 -21.40 7.46
CA ARG A 240 13.52 -22.09 6.69
C ARG A 240 13.63 -23.58 7.06
N GLY A 241 12.64 -24.13 7.76
CA GLY A 241 12.58 -25.55 8.11
C GLY A 241 13.67 -26.00 9.06
N ARG A 242 14.27 -25.08 9.83
CA ARG A 242 15.24 -25.41 10.87
C ARG A 242 14.51 -25.81 12.14
N PRO A 243 15.09 -26.68 12.99
CA PRO A 243 14.49 -27.03 14.27
C PRO A 243 14.24 -25.80 15.15
N VAL A 244 13.02 -25.69 15.66
CA VAL A 244 12.60 -24.67 16.63
C VAL A 244 11.75 -25.33 17.70
N GLU A 245 12.08 -25.10 18.96
CA GLU A 245 11.28 -25.54 20.10
C GLU A 245 10.34 -24.41 20.53
N VAL A 246 9.06 -24.76 20.71
CA VAL A 246 8.05 -23.86 21.27
C VAL A 246 7.32 -24.61 22.37
N GLY A 247 7.35 -24.05 23.58
CA GLY A 247 6.62 -24.60 24.71
C GLY A 247 5.11 -24.35 24.63
N LYS A 248 4.38 -24.77 25.68
CA LYS A 248 2.92 -24.62 25.71
C LYS A 248 2.48 -23.21 26.06
N ARG A 249 3.28 -22.52 26.88
CA ARG A 249 3.06 -21.14 27.33
C ARG A 249 4.15 -20.24 26.78
N VAL A 250 3.79 -19.30 25.91
CA VAL A 250 4.73 -18.44 25.20
C VAL A 250 4.47 -16.99 25.55
N ILE A 251 5.53 -16.27 25.93
CA ILE A 251 5.52 -14.82 26.13
C ILE A 251 6.23 -14.16 24.95
N ILE A 252 5.58 -13.20 24.31
CA ILE A 252 6.13 -12.40 23.22
C ILE A 252 6.29 -10.98 23.71
N LEU A 253 7.52 -10.48 23.77
CA LEU A 253 7.84 -9.14 24.23
C LEU A 253 7.93 -8.20 23.02
N GLY A 254 6.89 -7.41 22.77
CA GLY A 254 6.83 -6.54 21.59
C GLY A 254 5.41 -6.10 21.23
N SER A 255 5.32 -5.15 20.29
CA SER A 255 4.03 -4.57 19.86
C SER A 255 3.99 -4.18 18.36
N GLY A 256 4.93 -4.69 17.57
CA GLY A 256 4.98 -4.50 16.11
C GLY A 256 4.65 -5.78 15.35
N TYR A 257 4.75 -5.74 14.02
CA TYR A 257 4.46 -6.88 13.15
C TYR A 257 5.25 -8.14 13.52
N THR A 258 6.55 -8.02 13.85
CA THR A 258 7.35 -9.16 14.31
C THR A 258 6.74 -9.85 15.54
N ALA A 259 6.10 -9.11 16.45
CA ALA A 259 5.46 -9.70 17.61
C ALA A 259 4.19 -10.49 17.23
N MET A 260 3.40 -9.96 16.29
CA MET A 260 2.22 -10.67 15.76
C MET A 260 2.65 -11.94 15.03
N ASP A 261 3.65 -11.84 14.16
CA ASP A 261 4.19 -12.98 13.41
C ASP A 261 4.77 -14.05 14.36
N CYS A 262 5.46 -13.65 15.43
CA CYS A 262 5.94 -14.57 16.47
C CYS A 262 4.78 -15.29 17.18
N ALA A 263 3.73 -14.56 17.55
CA ALA A 263 2.58 -15.12 18.25
C ALA A 263 1.80 -16.11 17.36
N SER A 264 1.47 -15.70 16.14
CA SER A 264 0.75 -16.51 15.15
C SER A 264 1.54 -17.75 14.70
N THR A 265 2.87 -17.64 14.62
CA THR A 265 3.78 -18.78 14.34
C THR A 265 3.85 -19.73 15.53
N SER A 266 3.96 -19.21 16.75
CA SER A 266 3.98 -20.04 17.97
C SER A 266 2.68 -20.83 18.11
N TRP A 267 1.53 -20.19 17.85
CA TRP A 267 0.24 -20.86 17.80
C TRP A 267 0.25 -22.00 16.78
N ARG A 268 0.69 -21.75 15.54
CA ARG A 268 0.77 -22.79 14.49
C ARG A 268 1.69 -23.97 14.86
N LEU A 269 2.73 -23.71 15.66
CA LEU A 269 3.65 -24.73 16.16
C LEU A 269 3.12 -25.50 17.39
N GLY A 270 1.90 -25.21 17.85
CA GLY A 270 1.22 -25.99 18.88
C GLY A 270 1.29 -25.41 20.29
N ALA A 271 1.66 -24.13 20.43
CA ALA A 271 1.45 -23.38 21.67
C ALA A 271 -0.05 -23.30 22.00
N GLU A 272 -0.34 -23.30 23.30
CA GLU A 272 -1.71 -23.31 23.84
C GLU A 272 -2.08 -21.97 24.49
N HIS A 273 -1.11 -21.32 25.12
CA HIS A 273 -1.28 -20.00 25.76
C HIS A 273 -0.20 -19.05 25.25
N MET A 274 -0.60 -17.96 24.59
CA MET A 274 0.33 -16.97 24.07
C MET A 274 -0.03 -15.59 24.62
N TYR A 275 0.97 -14.90 25.16
CA TYR A 275 0.83 -13.55 25.70
C TYR A 275 1.70 -12.58 24.92
N VAL A 276 1.09 -11.61 24.24
CA VAL A 276 1.81 -10.46 23.67
C VAL A 276 1.86 -9.36 24.72
N ILE A 277 3.07 -9.06 25.20
CA ILE A 277 3.30 -8.08 26.24
C ILE A 277 3.60 -6.72 25.61
N VAL A 278 2.74 -5.76 25.93
CA VAL A 278 2.81 -4.40 25.41
C VAL A 278 3.05 -3.43 26.56
N ARG A 279 4.15 -2.68 26.49
CA ARG A 279 4.52 -1.72 27.55
C ARG A 279 3.62 -0.47 27.59
N ARG A 280 2.84 -0.22 26.53
CA ARG A 280 1.92 0.91 26.34
C ARG A 280 0.46 0.43 26.19
N SER A 281 -0.47 1.30 25.83
CA SER A 281 -1.85 0.89 25.51
C SER A 281 -1.98 0.48 24.04
N ARG A 282 -3.18 0.05 23.64
CA ARG A 282 -3.48 -0.43 22.28
C ARG A 282 -3.28 0.68 21.24
N GLU A 283 -3.61 1.92 21.60
CA GLU A 283 -3.59 3.09 20.73
C GLU A 283 -2.17 3.48 20.27
N GLU A 284 -1.13 3.07 21.00
CA GLU A 284 0.27 3.33 20.60
C GLU A 284 0.94 2.15 19.86
N MET A 285 0.18 1.11 19.52
CA MET A 285 0.67 0.03 18.67
C MET A 285 0.83 0.50 17.21
N VAL A 286 1.84 -0.02 16.52
CA VAL A 286 2.16 0.34 15.11
C VAL A 286 1.56 -0.64 14.09
N VAL A 287 0.77 -1.59 14.57
CA VAL A 287 0.18 -2.68 13.78
C VAL A 287 -1.22 -2.25 13.34
N ASP A 288 -1.58 -2.57 12.09
CA ASP A 288 -2.91 -2.28 11.58
C ASP A 288 -4.02 -3.12 12.27
N GLU A 289 -5.25 -2.61 12.26
CA GLU A 289 -6.37 -3.24 12.96
C GLU A 289 -6.75 -4.60 12.37
N GLU A 290 -6.48 -4.84 11.09
CA GLU A 290 -6.73 -6.13 10.45
C GLU A 290 -5.81 -7.20 11.04
N GLU A 291 -4.52 -6.92 11.14
CA GLU A 291 -3.51 -7.81 11.71
C GLU A 291 -3.76 -8.08 13.21
N LEU A 292 -4.15 -7.05 13.97
CA LEU A 292 -4.55 -7.23 15.37
C LEU A 292 -5.77 -8.16 15.48
N THR A 293 -6.79 -7.93 14.66
CA THR A 293 -8.00 -8.76 14.63
C THR A 293 -7.69 -10.21 14.27
N GLU A 294 -6.80 -10.45 13.30
CA GLU A 294 -6.39 -11.82 12.94
C GLU A 294 -5.62 -12.49 14.08
N THR A 295 -4.75 -11.76 14.77
CA THR A 295 -4.00 -12.25 15.92
C THR A 295 -4.94 -12.63 17.08
N GLU A 296 -5.92 -11.77 17.39
CA GLU A 296 -6.96 -12.04 18.40
C GLU A 296 -7.82 -13.27 18.03
N ARG A 297 -8.18 -13.42 16.74
CA ARG A 297 -8.93 -14.60 16.24
C ARG A 297 -8.21 -15.91 16.52
N GLU A 298 -6.89 -15.91 16.55
CA GLU A 298 -6.07 -17.09 16.85
C GLU A 298 -6.02 -17.43 18.35
N GLY A 299 -6.60 -16.58 19.21
CA GLY A 299 -6.69 -16.79 20.66
C GLY A 299 -5.48 -16.28 21.43
N ILE A 300 -4.76 -15.32 20.85
CA ILE A 300 -3.58 -14.71 21.45
C ILE A 300 -4.02 -13.58 22.40
N GLU A 301 -3.50 -13.58 23.62
CA GLU A 301 -3.87 -12.63 24.65
C GLU A 301 -2.91 -11.43 24.68
N PHE A 302 -3.45 -10.21 24.70
CA PHE A 302 -2.66 -8.99 24.83
C PHE A 302 -2.63 -8.50 26.28
N VAL A 303 -1.43 -8.27 26.81
CA VAL A 303 -1.22 -7.73 28.15
C VAL A 303 -0.62 -6.33 28.01
N TYR A 304 -1.48 -5.32 28.11
CA TYR A 304 -1.13 -3.91 27.95
C TYR A 304 -0.59 -3.29 29.24
N LEU A 305 0.16 -2.20 29.07
CA LEU A 305 0.73 -1.39 30.14
C LEU A 305 1.58 -2.21 31.12
N VAL A 306 2.43 -3.09 30.59
CA VAL A 306 3.28 -3.95 31.41
C VAL A 306 4.70 -4.03 30.84
N SER A 307 5.72 -3.91 31.70
CA SER A 307 7.13 -4.03 31.35
C SER A 307 7.77 -5.24 32.04
N PRO A 308 8.62 -6.03 31.35
CA PRO A 308 9.36 -7.13 31.99
C PRO A 308 10.48 -6.57 32.88
N THR A 309 10.74 -7.23 34.01
CA THR A 309 11.79 -6.87 34.97
C THR A 309 12.82 -7.97 35.20
N GLU A 310 12.43 -9.24 35.11
CA GLU A 310 13.32 -10.39 35.32
C GLU A 310 12.77 -11.63 34.62
N VAL A 311 13.64 -12.44 34.02
CA VAL A 311 13.29 -13.78 33.50
C VAL A 311 13.72 -14.82 34.53
N LEU A 312 12.81 -15.73 34.86
CA LEU A 312 13.00 -16.73 35.90
C LEU A 312 13.39 -18.07 35.27
N ALA A 313 14.47 -18.66 35.77
CA ALA A 313 14.91 -20.01 35.41
C ALA A 313 14.41 -21.07 36.39
N ASP A 314 14.24 -22.30 35.90
CA ASP A 314 14.04 -23.51 36.70
C ASP A 314 15.38 -24.11 37.17
N ALA A 315 15.30 -25.26 37.84
CA ALA A 315 16.49 -25.95 38.37
C ALA A 315 17.45 -26.46 37.27
N ASN A 316 16.98 -26.58 36.02
CA ASN A 316 17.77 -27.03 34.87
C ASN A 316 18.31 -25.85 34.04
N GLY A 317 18.01 -24.60 34.42
CA GLY A 317 18.40 -23.41 33.67
C GLY A 317 17.48 -23.05 32.51
N ARG A 318 16.29 -23.66 32.41
CA ARG A 318 15.25 -23.32 31.41
C ARG A 318 14.26 -22.31 31.96
N VAL A 319 13.70 -21.49 31.09
CA VAL A 319 12.72 -20.48 31.50
C VAL A 319 11.47 -21.13 32.09
N ARG A 320 10.99 -20.57 33.21
CA ARG A 320 9.73 -20.99 33.86
C ARG A 320 8.69 -19.87 33.98
N GLY A 321 9.09 -18.62 33.78
CA GLY A 321 8.25 -17.44 33.96
C GLY A 321 9.01 -16.13 33.76
N VAL A 322 8.26 -15.05 33.65
CA VAL A 322 8.81 -13.68 33.59
C VAL A 322 8.10 -12.83 34.63
N VAL A 323 8.86 -12.06 35.39
CA VAL A 323 8.34 -11.04 36.32
C VAL A 323 8.13 -9.74 35.55
N PHE A 324 7.01 -9.12 35.82
CA PHE A 324 6.57 -7.89 35.19
C PHE A 324 6.16 -6.85 36.21
N ILE A 325 6.18 -5.58 35.79
CA ILE A 325 5.66 -4.44 36.54
C ILE A 325 4.60 -3.70 35.71
N ARG A 326 3.54 -3.20 36.36
CA ARG A 326 2.51 -2.42 35.68
C ARG A 326 3.02 -1.02 35.38
N ASN A 327 2.57 -0.47 34.27
CA ASN A 327 2.86 0.88 33.82
C ASN A 327 1.61 1.75 33.87
N LYS A 328 1.81 3.05 34.02
CA LYS A 328 0.90 4.09 33.54
C LYS A 328 1.52 4.79 32.34
N LEU A 329 0.70 5.42 31.51
CA LEU A 329 1.22 6.31 30.48
C LEU A 329 1.69 7.62 31.13
N GLY A 330 2.93 8.01 30.83
CA GLY A 330 3.45 9.33 31.11
C GLY A 330 2.92 10.37 30.13
N ASP A 331 3.47 11.57 30.23
CA ASP A 331 3.13 12.66 29.33
C ASP A 331 3.54 12.34 27.88
N PRO A 332 2.79 12.83 26.87
CA PRO A 332 3.18 12.71 25.47
C PRO A 332 4.47 13.50 25.21
N ASP A 333 5.37 12.92 24.41
CA ASP A 333 6.52 13.63 23.88
C ASP A 333 6.13 14.63 22.76
N GLU A 334 7.12 15.31 22.17
CA GLU A 334 6.92 16.28 21.08
C GLU A 334 6.19 15.69 19.85
N LYS A 335 6.23 14.36 19.69
CA LYS A 335 5.54 13.63 18.60
C LYS A 335 4.21 13.03 19.05
N GLY A 336 3.72 13.40 20.24
CA GLY A 336 2.51 12.87 20.85
C GLY A 336 2.68 11.49 21.49
N ARG A 337 3.87 10.88 21.42
CA ARG A 337 4.10 9.51 21.87
C ARG A 337 4.29 9.46 23.37
N ARG A 338 3.50 8.63 24.05
CA ARG A 338 3.57 8.48 25.51
C ARG A 338 4.61 7.46 25.95
N SER A 339 5.35 7.77 27.01
CA SER A 339 6.33 6.84 27.59
C SER A 339 5.70 6.01 28.71
N PRO A 340 6.04 4.71 28.82
CA PRO A 340 5.58 3.91 29.95
C PRO A 340 6.32 4.30 31.23
N VAL A 341 5.57 4.49 32.31
CA VAL A 341 6.10 4.80 33.64
C VAL A 341 5.70 3.69 34.62
N ALA A 342 6.69 2.99 35.15
CA ALA A 342 6.48 1.89 36.08
C ALA A 342 5.74 2.34 37.36
N ILE A 343 4.89 1.46 37.89
CA ILE A 343 4.17 1.64 39.15
C ILE A 343 4.79 0.69 40.18
N PRO A 344 5.66 1.18 41.09
CA PRO A 344 6.32 0.33 42.09
C PRO A 344 5.32 -0.45 42.96
N GLY A 345 5.65 -1.68 43.33
CA GLY A 345 4.79 -2.52 44.17
C GLY A 345 3.65 -3.23 43.42
N THR A 346 3.68 -3.21 42.08
CA THR A 346 2.70 -3.88 41.22
C THR A 346 3.29 -5.09 40.49
N GLU A 347 4.41 -5.61 40.99
CA GLU A 347 5.14 -6.71 40.36
C GLU A 347 4.33 -8.01 40.38
N PHE A 348 4.35 -8.76 39.29
CA PHE A 348 3.66 -10.03 39.17
C PHE A 348 4.37 -10.97 38.18
N GLU A 349 4.20 -12.28 38.36
CA GLU A 349 4.81 -13.30 37.52
C GLU A 349 3.78 -13.83 36.50
N ILE A 350 4.19 -14.01 35.24
CA ILE A 350 3.47 -14.82 34.26
C ILE A 350 4.33 -16.07 33.98
N PRO A 351 3.84 -17.28 34.33
CA PRO A 351 4.53 -18.53 34.02
C PRO A 351 4.62 -18.78 32.51
N CYS A 352 5.77 -19.21 32.01
CA CYS A 352 5.98 -19.51 30.60
C CYS A 352 7.11 -20.53 30.40
N ASP A 353 7.14 -21.12 29.20
CA ASP A 353 8.13 -22.12 28.78
C ASP A 353 9.00 -21.59 27.63
N THR A 354 8.63 -20.45 27.04
CA THR A 354 9.33 -19.81 25.92
C THR A 354 9.11 -18.31 25.97
N VAL A 355 10.17 -17.54 25.74
CA VAL A 355 10.13 -16.06 25.66
C VAL A 355 10.70 -15.62 24.32
N LEU A 356 9.93 -14.85 23.56
CA LEU A 356 10.33 -14.32 22.25
C LEU A 356 10.53 -12.81 22.33
N LEU A 357 11.74 -12.34 22.01
CA LEU A 357 12.12 -10.92 22.04
C LEU A 357 11.83 -10.27 20.68
N ALA A 358 10.70 -9.58 20.56
CA ALA A 358 10.26 -8.88 19.34
C ALA A 358 10.36 -7.34 19.51
N LEU A 359 11.57 -6.87 19.84
CA LEU A 359 11.85 -5.51 20.29
C LEU A 359 12.46 -4.60 19.21
N GLY A 360 12.31 -5.00 17.95
CA GLY A 360 12.94 -4.38 16.79
C GLY A 360 14.36 -4.91 16.53
N GLN A 361 14.95 -4.39 15.47
CA GLN A 361 16.25 -4.81 14.95
C GLN A 361 17.14 -3.61 14.65
N ALA A 362 18.44 -3.87 14.52
CA ALA A 362 19.47 -2.90 14.17
C ALA A 362 20.38 -3.45 13.05
N PRO A 363 21.12 -2.58 12.35
CA PRO A 363 22.14 -3.01 11.41
C PRO A 363 23.40 -3.47 12.16
N GLU A 364 24.05 -4.52 11.66
CA GLU A 364 25.42 -4.87 12.07
C GLU A 364 26.39 -3.98 11.28
N THR A 365 27.13 -3.11 11.97
CA THR A 365 28.05 -2.15 11.33
C THR A 365 29.53 -2.39 11.55
N SER A 366 29.93 -3.39 12.35
CA SER A 366 31.34 -3.59 12.73
C SER A 366 32.23 -3.88 11.52
N TRP A 367 31.70 -4.60 10.52
CA TRP A 367 32.41 -4.96 9.30
C TRP A 367 32.80 -3.76 8.43
N LEU A 368 32.02 -2.67 8.44
CA LEU A 368 32.33 -1.44 7.69
C LEU A 368 33.67 -0.83 8.13
N SER A 369 33.85 -0.71 9.45
CA SER A 369 34.98 -0.01 10.05
C SER A 369 36.29 -0.80 10.07
N LYS A 370 36.26 -2.09 9.70
CA LYS A 370 37.45 -2.96 9.65
C LYS A 370 38.44 -2.47 8.60
N GLU A 371 37.94 -2.00 7.46
CA GLU A 371 38.76 -1.62 6.30
C GLU A 371 38.66 -0.15 5.92
N PHE A 372 37.62 0.54 6.41
CA PHE A 372 37.38 1.96 6.24
C PHE A 372 37.18 2.61 7.62
N PRO A 373 38.26 3.09 8.27
CA PRO A 373 38.20 3.69 9.60
C PRO A 373 37.20 4.86 9.73
N GLU A 374 36.84 5.50 8.63
CA GLU A 374 35.86 6.57 8.52
C GLU A 374 34.46 6.13 8.98
N PHE A 375 34.15 4.82 8.93
CA PHE A 375 32.91 4.26 9.46
C PHE A 375 32.97 3.90 10.95
N ARG A 376 34.06 4.18 11.65
CA ARG A 376 34.17 3.91 13.08
C ARG A 376 33.33 4.89 13.88
N VAL A 377 32.16 4.43 14.31
CA VAL A 377 31.19 5.22 15.07
C VAL A 377 30.80 4.55 16.39
N LYS A 378 30.30 5.32 17.36
CA LYS A 378 29.82 4.78 18.65
C LYS A 378 28.47 4.09 18.51
N ARG A 379 27.56 4.66 17.71
CA ARG A 379 26.24 4.11 17.40
C ARG A 379 26.09 4.08 15.90
N TRP A 380 25.42 3.07 15.36
CA TRP A 380 25.20 2.96 13.91
C TRP A 380 24.55 4.22 13.31
N ARG A 381 23.64 4.88 14.05
CA ARG A 381 22.98 6.13 13.64
C ARG A 381 23.94 7.31 13.48
N ASP A 382 25.16 7.21 14.01
CA ASP A 382 26.17 8.24 13.87
C ASP A 382 26.94 8.09 12.52
N ILE A 383 26.72 7.01 11.74
CA ILE A 383 27.23 6.88 10.37
C ILE A 383 26.65 8.02 9.53
N LYS A 384 27.53 8.82 8.94
CA LYS A 384 27.14 9.95 8.09
C LYS A 384 26.82 9.46 6.69
N VAL A 385 25.55 9.60 6.34
CA VAL A 385 25.00 9.38 5.00
C VAL A 385 24.27 10.65 4.62
N ASP A 386 24.57 11.17 3.44
CA ASP A 386 23.86 12.33 2.91
C ASP A 386 22.41 11.93 2.56
N PRO A 387 21.38 12.61 3.08
CA PRO A 387 19.99 12.20 2.92
C PRO A 387 19.44 12.37 1.50
N GLU A 388 20.06 13.21 0.66
CA GLU A 388 19.62 13.48 -0.71
C GLU A 388 20.35 12.60 -1.72
N THR A 389 21.66 12.45 -1.54
CA THR A 389 22.55 11.73 -2.47
C THR A 389 22.84 10.29 -2.07
N TYR A 390 22.51 9.89 -0.83
CA TYR A 390 22.78 8.56 -0.27
C TYR A 390 24.26 8.22 -0.13
N GLN A 391 25.16 9.15 -0.48
CA GLN A 391 26.60 8.97 -0.40
C GLN A 391 27.07 8.97 1.05
N THR A 392 28.07 8.15 1.31
CA THR A 392 28.79 8.16 2.57
C THR A 392 30.01 9.07 2.52
N VAL A 393 30.73 9.17 3.63
CA VAL A 393 32.04 9.83 3.70
C VAL A 393 33.13 9.13 2.87
N VAL A 394 32.92 7.87 2.50
CA VAL A 394 33.81 7.14 1.59
C VAL A 394 33.24 7.25 0.18
N PRO A 395 33.98 7.85 -0.78
CA PRO A 395 33.55 7.95 -2.16
C PRO A 395 33.13 6.60 -2.75
N LYS A 396 32.19 6.61 -3.70
CA LYS A 396 31.60 5.42 -4.34
C LYS A 396 30.76 4.52 -3.43
N ILE A 397 30.76 4.70 -2.11
CA ILE A 397 29.94 3.90 -1.19
C ILE A 397 28.68 4.66 -0.81
N PHE A 398 27.55 4.00 -1.00
CA PHE A 398 26.20 4.46 -0.69
C PHE A 398 25.56 3.53 0.34
N ILE A 399 24.63 4.05 1.15
CA ILE A 399 23.86 3.26 2.11
C ILE A 399 22.37 3.51 1.88
N GLY A 400 21.56 2.46 1.79
CA GLY A 400 20.12 2.53 1.55
C GLY A 400 19.33 1.40 2.22
N GLY A 401 18.02 1.42 2.03
CA GLY A 401 17.04 0.59 2.73
C GLY A 401 17.03 0.79 4.24
N ASP A 402 16.50 -0.22 4.94
CA ASP A 402 16.46 -0.24 6.41
C ASP A 402 17.84 -0.11 7.07
N TYR A 403 18.92 -0.43 6.35
CA TYR A 403 20.28 -0.23 6.86
C TYR A 403 20.59 1.26 7.09
N ARG A 404 19.93 2.16 6.34
CA ARG A 404 19.98 3.63 6.48
C ARG A 404 18.93 4.15 7.48
N THR A 405 17.70 3.65 7.37
CA THR A 405 16.51 4.26 8.01
C THR A 405 16.06 3.57 9.30
N ALA A 406 16.68 2.43 9.66
CA ALA A 406 16.14 1.41 10.58
C ALA A 406 14.96 0.64 9.95
N PRO A 407 14.41 -0.43 10.58
CA PRO A 407 13.30 -1.19 10.03
C PRO A 407 12.09 -0.31 9.65
N THR A 408 11.67 -0.39 8.39
CA THR A 408 10.49 0.30 7.84
C THR A 408 9.50 -0.70 7.23
N THR A 409 8.47 -0.22 6.51
CA THR A 409 7.58 -1.10 5.74
C THR A 409 8.23 -1.54 4.43
N ILE A 410 7.77 -2.66 3.87
CA ILE A 410 8.30 -3.19 2.59
C ILE A 410 8.28 -2.13 1.47
N ILE A 411 7.18 -1.39 1.34
CA ILE A 411 7.02 -0.40 0.26
C ILE A 411 7.94 0.83 0.44
N GLU A 412 8.25 1.19 1.68
CA GLU A 412 9.25 2.24 1.98
C GLU A 412 10.66 1.76 1.64
N ALA A 413 11.00 0.51 1.97
CA ALA A 413 12.29 -0.07 1.60
C ALA A 413 12.47 -0.14 0.07
N VAL A 414 11.41 -0.46 -0.70
CA VAL A 414 11.43 -0.40 -2.17
C VAL A 414 11.71 1.03 -2.64
N ALA A 415 10.99 2.03 -2.11
CA ALA A 415 11.18 3.42 -2.50
C ALA A 415 12.58 3.96 -2.20
N ASP A 416 13.12 3.61 -1.03
CA ASP A 416 14.48 3.99 -0.63
C ASP A 416 15.54 3.35 -1.54
N GLY A 417 15.37 2.06 -1.88
CA GLY A 417 16.23 1.37 -2.85
C GLY A 417 16.21 2.01 -4.25
N ARG A 418 15.02 2.35 -4.76
CA ARG A 418 14.88 3.04 -6.05
C ARG A 418 15.51 4.44 -6.03
N SER A 419 15.33 5.17 -4.92
CA SER A 419 15.95 6.48 -4.72
C SER A 419 17.47 6.37 -4.71
N ALA A 420 18.03 5.39 -4.00
CA ALA A 420 19.47 5.12 -3.99
C ALA A 420 20.01 4.79 -5.39
N ALA A 421 19.30 3.95 -6.17
CA ALA A 421 19.66 3.64 -7.55
C ALA A 421 19.73 4.89 -8.44
N GLN A 422 18.76 5.81 -8.32
CA GLN A 422 18.78 7.07 -9.07
C GLN A 422 20.00 7.93 -8.71
N GLN A 423 20.37 8.00 -7.42
CA GLN A 423 21.56 8.77 -7.02
C GLN A 423 22.86 8.12 -7.48
N ILE A 424 22.95 6.79 -7.45
CA ILE A 424 24.10 6.05 -7.99
C ILE A 424 24.22 6.29 -9.49
N ALA A 425 23.12 6.22 -10.24
CA ALA A 425 23.12 6.49 -11.67
C ALA A 425 23.63 7.90 -11.98
N ARG A 426 23.14 8.92 -11.26
CA ARG A 426 23.59 10.32 -11.36
C ARG A 426 25.07 10.51 -11.01
N PHE A 427 25.55 9.76 -10.02
CA PHE A 427 26.96 9.80 -9.62
C PHE A 427 27.88 9.21 -10.70
N LEU A 428 27.43 8.17 -11.40
CA LEU A 428 28.22 7.48 -12.43
C LEU A 428 28.11 8.14 -13.82
N ASP A 429 26.99 8.80 -14.11
CA ASP A 429 26.78 9.55 -15.35
C ASP A 429 26.04 10.85 -15.03
N GLU A 430 26.73 11.99 -15.19
CA GLU A 430 26.13 13.31 -14.99
C GLU A 430 24.96 13.57 -15.95
N ASN A 431 24.88 12.85 -17.08
CA ASN A 431 23.76 12.89 -18.02
C ASN A 431 22.67 11.85 -17.70
N ALA A 432 22.85 10.99 -16.69
CA ALA A 432 21.77 10.21 -16.10
C ALA A 432 20.88 11.15 -15.29
N VAL A 433 20.23 12.07 -16.01
CA VAL A 433 19.10 12.80 -15.48
C VAL A 433 18.08 11.75 -15.11
N SER A 434 17.41 11.94 -13.96
CA SER A 434 16.14 11.27 -13.72
C SER A 434 15.34 11.31 -15.01
N VAL A 435 14.58 10.26 -15.28
CA VAL A 435 13.39 10.42 -16.09
C VAL A 435 12.58 11.50 -15.38
N ASN A 436 12.84 12.77 -15.71
CA ASN A 436 12.03 13.89 -15.29
C ASN A 436 10.71 13.52 -15.92
N VAL A 437 9.78 13.09 -15.08
CA VAL A 437 8.39 13.04 -15.46
C VAL A 437 8.11 14.46 -15.98
N PRO A 438 7.88 14.63 -17.28
CA PRO A 438 7.52 15.91 -17.86
C PRO A 438 6.43 16.53 -16.99
N GLU A 439 6.53 17.83 -16.76
CA GLU A 439 5.44 18.64 -16.19
C GLU A 439 4.24 18.76 -17.16
N TYR A 440 4.06 17.77 -18.05
CA TYR A 440 3.04 17.78 -19.07
C TYR A 440 1.82 16.99 -18.61
N HIS A 441 0.70 17.70 -18.58
CA HIS A 441 -0.61 17.18 -18.24
C HIS A 441 -1.32 16.86 -19.55
N GLU A 442 -1.65 15.60 -19.77
CA GLU A 442 -2.69 15.32 -20.75
C GLU A 442 -4.04 15.66 -20.11
N VAL A 443 -4.58 16.81 -20.51
CA VAL A 443 -5.90 17.26 -20.09
C VAL A 443 -6.93 16.65 -21.03
N VAL A 444 -7.51 15.52 -20.63
CA VAL A 444 -8.77 15.08 -21.23
C VAL A 444 -9.88 15.88 -20.59
N THR A 445 -10.38 16.89 -21.30
CA THR A 445 -11.53 17.70 -20.85
C THR A 445 -12.84 17.01 -21.23
N LEU A 446 -13.58 16.60 -20.21
CA LEU A 446 -14.92 16.07 -20.34
C LEU A 446 -15.95 17.21 -20.26
N ARG A 447 -16.77 17.37 -21.31
CA ARG A 447 -17.88 18.33 -21.43
C ARG A 447 -19.18 17.61 -21.73
N ARG A 448 -20.33 18.14 -21.31
CA ARG A 448 -21.63 17.57 -21.65
C ARG A 448 -21.81 17.45 -23.16
N SER A 449 -21.36 18.43 -23.94
CA SER A 449 -21.39 18.39 -25.42
C SER A 449 -20.57 17.27 -26.07
N SER A 450 -19.65 16.64 -25.33
CA SER A 450 -18.88 15.49 -25.82
C SER A 450 -19.57 14.15 -25.55
N THR A 451 -20.82 14.15 -25.08
CA THR A 451 -21.60 12.92 -24.92
C THR A 451 -21.93 12.33 -26.30
N PRO A 452 -21.66 11.03 -26.55
CA PRO A 452 -21.93 10.45 -27.86
C PRO A 452 -23.43 10.48 -28.21
N ASP A 453 -23.74 10.87 -29.45
CA ASP A 453 -25.10 11.00 -30.00
C ASP A 453 -25.94 9.70 -29.93
N ASN A 454 -25.29 8.55 -29.70
CA ASN A 454 -25.89 7.22 -29.72
C ASN A 454 -26.25 6.66 -28.32
N ILE A 455 -26.24 7.49 -27.27
CA ILE A 455 -26.73 7.11 -25.94
C ILE A 455 -28.26 7.17 -25.95
N GLY A 456 -28.89 6.22 -26.63
CA GLY A 456 -30.35 6.13 -26.72
C GLY A 456 -31.00 6.05 -25.35
N MET A 457 -32.01 6.89 -25.10
CA MET A 457 -32.92 6.90 -23.93
C MET A 457 -32.32 6.43 -22.60
N ILE A 458 -31.17 6.97 -22.18
CA ILE A 458 -30.80 6.92 -20.76
C ILE A 458 -31.69 7.95 -20.05
N SER A 459 -32.58 7.48 -19.19
CA SER A 459 -33.68 8.28 -18.62
C SER A 459 -33.31 9.11 -17.38
N LEU A 460 -32.14 8.88 -16.76
CA LEU A 460 -31.71 9.62 -15.56
C LEU A 460 -30.31 10.23 -15.72
N GLU A 461 -30.16 11.50 -15.32
CA GLU A 461 -28.89 12.26 -15.35
C GLU A 461 -27.74 11.55 -14.63
N GLY A 462 -28.05 10.76 -13.58
CA GLY A 462 -27.07 9.96 -12.86
C GLY A 462 -26.49 8.80 -13.68
N GLU A 463 -27.28 8.13 -14.52
CA GLU A 463 -26.77 7.06 -15.39
C GLU A 463 -25.90 7.63 -16.51
N LEU A 464 -26.28 8.78 -17.06
CA LEU A 464 -25.47 9.51 -18.04
C LEU A 464 -24.12 9.94 -17.47
N ALA A 465 -24.08 10.52 -16.26
CA ALA A 465 -22.82 10.90 -15.61
C ALA A 465 -21.90 9.69 -15.37
N ARG A 466 -22.48 8.54 -15.04
CA ARG A 466 -21.74 7.29 -14.75
C ARG A 466 -21.15 6.68 -16.02
N VAL A 467 -21.93 6.58 -17.11
CA VAL A 467 -21.43 6.12 -18.42
C VAL A 467 -20.36 7.07 -18.94
N TYR A 468 -20.58 8.38 -18.82
CA TYR A 468 -19.67 9.41 -19.28
C TYR A 468 -18.34 9.44 -18.50
N HIS A 469 -18.38 9.09 -17.22
CA HIS A 469 -17.20 9.03 -16.36
C HIS A 469 -16.61 7.61 -16.23
N ASN A 470 -17.09 6.64 -17.01
CA ASN A 470 -16.71 5.22 -16.94
C ASN A 470 -16.73 4.68 -15.50
N MET A 471 -17.70 5.12 -14.69
CA MET A 471 -17.96 4.62 -13.35
C MET A 471 -19.09 3.60 -13.43
N SER A 472 -19.03 2.58 -12.57
CA SER A 472 -20.12 1.62 -12.44
C SER A 472 -21.44 2.33 -12.09
N VAL A 473 -22.54 1.82 -12.64
CA VAL A 473 -23.88 2.38 -12.37
C VAL A 473 -24.20 2.33 -10.87
N ASP A 474 -23.66 1.34 -10.16
CA ASP A 474 -23.89 1.11 -8.73
C ASP A 474 -22.64 1.40 -7.87
N TYR A 475 -21.69 2.22 -8.33
CA TYR A 475 -20.42 2.47 -7.62
C TYR A 475 -20.60 2.90 -6.16
N ASP A 476 -21.69 3.62 -5.84
CA ASP A 476 -22.08 4.12 -4.53
C ASP A 476 -22.81 3.06 -3.66
N ARG A 477 -23.18 1.93 -4.24
CA ARG A 477 -23.92 0.83 -3.60
C ARG A 477 -23.11 -0.46 -3.47
N ILE A 478 -22.00 -0.59 -4.19
CA ILE A 478 -21.15 -1.77 -4.11
C ILE A 478 -20.40 -1.75 -2.76
N PRO A 479 -20.67 -2.74 -1.87
CA PRO A 479 -19.95 -2.82 -0.61
C PRO A 479 -18.48 -3.20 -0.84
N ARG A 480 -17.60 -2.82 0.09
CA ARG A 480 -16.22 -3.32 0.08
C ARG A 480 -16.22 -4.84 0.11
N GLN A 481 -15.48 -5.45 -0.81
CA GLN A 481 -15.30 -6.88 -0.86
C GLN A 481 -14.39 -7.31 0.29
N GLU A 482 -14.80 -8.34 1.03
CA GLU A 482 -13.98 -8.93 2.09
C GLU A 482 -13.04 -9.97 1.47
N MET A 483 -11.77 -9.96 1.88
CA MET A 483 -10.78 -10.96 1.44
C MET A 483 -11.22 -12.36 1.88
N PRO A 484 -11.41 -13.31 0.96
CA PRO A 484 -11.61 -14.71 1.32
C PRO A 484 -10.43 -15.20 2.17
N LYS A 485 -10.74 -15.77 3.34
CA LYS A 485 -9.75 -16.21 4.32
C LYS A 485 -9.98 -17.65 4.71
N LEU A 486 -8.90 -18.40 4.98
CA LEU A 486 -9.00 -19.71 5.62
C LEU A 486 -9.69 -19.61 6.97
N ALA A 487 -10.57 -20.57 7.25
CA ALA A 487 -11.25 -20.67 8.53
C ALA A 487 -10.24 -21.02 9.64
N LYS A 488 -10.48 -20.53 10.87
CA LYS A 488 -9.56 -20.69 12.01
C LYS A 488 -9.06 -22.13 12.19
N ASN A 489 -9.96 -23.11 12.08
CA ASN A 489 -9.62 -24.52 12.31
C ASN A 489 -8.65 -25.09 11.27
N ASP A 490 -8.59 -24.49 10.08
CA ASP A 490 -7.76 -24.92 8.96
C ASP A 490 -6.44 -24.13 8.87
N ARG A 491 -6.19 -23.20 9.81
CA ARG A 491 -4.96 -22.37 9.84
C ARG A 491 -3.78 -23.04 10.55
N ARG A 492 -3.92 -24.30 11.00
CA ARG A 492 -2.83 -25.03 11.65
C ARG A 492 -1.80 -25.47 10.61
N GLY A 493 -0.70 -24.74 10.55
CA GLY A 493 0.43 -25.02 9.65
C GLY A 493 1.12 -23.73 9.22
N LEU A 494 2.44 -23.76 9.07
CA LEU A 494 3.24 -22.57 8.74
C LEU A 494 3.12 -22.10 7.29
N PHE A 495 2.70 -22.99 6.39
CA PHE A 495 2.72 -22.77 4.94
C PHE A 495 1.31 -22.72 4.32
N LEU A 496 0.28 -22.66 5.15
CA LEU A 496 -1.11 -22.53 4.69
C LEU A 496 -1.46 -21.05 4.59
N GLU A 497 -1.51 -20.52 3.37
CA GLU A 497 -1.83 -19.10 3.13
C GLU A 497 -3.21 -18.73 3.68
N ILE A 498 -3.28 -17.69 4.51
CA ILE A 498 -4.55 -17.26 5.11
C ILE A 498 -5.44 -16.58 4.08
N ASN A 499 -4.88 -15.63 3.32
CA ASN A 499 -5.62 -14.80 2.36
C ASN A 499 -5.70 -15.53 1.01
N GLN A 500 -6.89 -16.02 0.66
CA GLN A 500 -7.11 -16.92 -0.48
C GLN A 500 -7.28 -16.19 -1.83
N GLY A 501 -7.16 -14.86 -1.85
CA GLY A 501 -7.31 -14.04 -3.06
C GLY A 501 -8.78 -13.78 -3.42
N TYR A 502 -9.01 -12.76 -4.26
CA TYR A 502 -10.33 -12.48 -4.81
C TYR A 502 -10.66 -13.41 -5.99
N SER A 503 -11.94 -13.69 -6.17
CA SER A 503 -12.45 -14.12 -7.48
C SER A 503 -12.46 -12.95 -8.48
N GLU A 504 -12.53 -13.23 -9.78
CA GLU A 504 -12.65 -12.18 -10.82
C GLU A 504 -13.83 -11.24 -10.54
N ALA A 505 -14.98 -11.79 -10.14
CA ALA A 505 -16.18 -11.00 -9.84
C ALA A 505 -15.97 -10.07 -8.64
N GLN A 506 -15.29 -10.54 -7.58
CA GLN A 506 -14.95 -9.69 -6.44
C GLN A 506 -13.92 -8.62 -6.81
N ALA A 507 -12.91 -8.97 -7.61
CA ALA A 507 -11.89 -8.01 -8.03
C ALA A 507 -12.48 -6.89 -8.90
N ILE A 508 -13.35 -7.24 -9.86
CA ILE A 508 -14.09 -6.26 -10.67
C ILE A 508 -14.97 -5.40 -9.75
N ALA A 509 -15.80 -6.01 -8.90
CA ALA A 509 -16.71 -5.27 -8.02
C ALA A 509 -15.96 -4.33 -7.06
N GLU A 510 -14.85 -4.77 -6.47
CA GLU A 510 -14.02 -3.93 -5.60
C GLU A 510 -13.35 -2.79 -6.38
N SER A 511 -12.97 -3.03 -7.62
CA SER A 511 -12.30 -2.03 -8.46
C SER A 511 -13.28 -0.97 -8.98
N ASP A 512 -14.52 -1.38 -9.29
CA ASP A 512 -15.64 -0.50 -9.68
C ASP A 512 -16.00 0.55 -8.63
N ARG A 513 -15.50 0.37 -7.39
CA ARG A 513 -15.65 1.34 -6.31
C ARG A 513 -14.74 2.57 -6.47
N CYS A 514 -13.82 2.61 -7.42
CA CYS A 514 -12.85 3.70 -7.54
C CYS A 514 -13.53 5.04 -7.89
N LEU A 515 -13.25 6.10 -7.12
CA LEU A 515 -13.77 7.45 -7.37
C LEU A 515 -12.98 8.25 -8.43
N LYS A 516 -12.02 7.63 -9.12
CA LYS A 516 -11.23 8.24 -10.21
C LYS A 516 -10.70 9.66 -9.90
N CYS A 517 -10.01 9.80 -8.77
CA CYS A 517 -9.57 11.10 -8.23
C CYS A 517 -8.60 11.93 -9.12
N ASN A 518 -8.23 11.44 -10.31
CA ASN A 518 -7.42 12.18 -11.30
C ASN A 518 -8.26 13.18 -12.08
N PHE A 519 -9.57 13.00 -12.05
CA PHE A 519 -10.49 13.91 -12.68
C PHE A 519 -10.78 15.04 -11.71
N ASN A 520 -10.59 16.28 -12.16
CA ASN A 520 -10.83 17.48 -11.39
C ASN A 520 -11.89 18.34 -12.05
N ILE A 521 -12.69 19.04 -11.26
CA ILE A 521 -13.73 19.91 -11.79
C ILE A 521 -13.08 21.25 -12.15
N GLU A 522 -13.30 21.70 -13.38
CA GLU A 522 -12.89 23.04 -13.83
C GLU A 522 -14.11 23.86 -14.24
N ILE A 523 -14.04 25.17 -13.98
CA ILE A 523 -15.15 26.08 -14.19
C ILE A 523 -14.72 27.22 -15.09
N ILE A 524 -15.46 27.37 -16.19
CA ILE A 524 -15.30 28.46 -17.15
C ILE A 524 -16.35 29.50 -16.82
N GLY A 525 -15.95 30.52 -16.05
CA GLY A 525 -16.84 31.54 -15.51
C GLY A 525 -17.63 32.28 -16.59
N GLU A 526 -17.05 32.51 -17.77
CA GLU A 526 -17.66 33.21 -18.90
C GLU A 526 -18.86 32.46 -19.51
N LEU A 527 -18.92 31.13 -19.32
CA LEU A 527 -20.03 30.30 -19.79
C LEU A 527 -21.11 30.14 -18.72
N CYS A 528 -20.84 30.48 -17.46
CA CYS A 528 -21.75 30.25 -16.35
C CYS A 528 -22.94 31.22 -16.39
N ILE A 529 -24.15 30.67 -16.46
CA ILE A 529 -25.40 31.45 -16.39
C ILE A 529 -26.00 31.51 -14.99
N ILE A 530 -25.26 31.05 -13.96
CA ILE A 530 -25.62 31.17 -12.55
C ILE A 530 -26.98 30.49 -12.24
N CYS A 531 -27.25 29.34 -12.86
CA CYS A 531 -28.53 28.66 -12.72
C CYS A 531 -28.69 27.82 -11.44
N GLY A 532 -27.62 27.59 -10.68
CA GLY A 532 -27.65 26.77 -9.46
C GLY A 532 -27.70 25.25 -9.67
N GLY A 533 -27.90 24.76 -10.91
CA GLY A 533 -28.13 23.34 -11.14
C GLY A 533 -27.00 22.41 -10.66
N CYS A 534 -25.75 22.88 -10.62
CA CYS A 534 -24.62 22.14 -10.08
C CYS A 534 -24.62 22.02 -8.55
N VAL A 535 -25.15 23.01 -7.84
CA VAL A 535 -25.39 22.98 -6.39
C VAL A 535 -26.47 21.93 -6.12
N ASP A 536 -27.62 22.05 -6.82
CA ASP A 536 -28.79 21.20 -6.61
C ASP A 536 -28.52 19.70 -6.82
N VAL A 537 -27.65 19.36 -7.77
CA VAL A 537 -27.36 17.97 -8.14
C VAL A 537 -26.22 17.35 -7.34
N CYS A 538 -25.50 18.14 -6.53
CA CYS A 538 -24.29 17.68 -5.84
C CYS A 538 -24.65 16.76 -4.66
N PRO A 539 -24.29 15.45 -4.70
CA PRO A 539 -24.71 14.51 -3.66
C PRO A 539 -23.97 14.69 -2.34
N MET A 540 -22.81 15.35 -2.37
CA MET A 540 -21.96 15.59 -1.20
C MET A 540 -22.16 16.99 -0.60
N ASP A 541 -22.99 17.84 -1.21
CA ASP A 541 -23.19 19.24 -0.80
C ASP A 541 -21.86 20.03 -0.68
N VAL A 542 -20.95 19.82 -1.65
CA VAL A 542 -19.62 20.46 -1.68
C VAL A 542 -19.51 21.61 -2.66
N ILE A 543 -20.58 21.92 -3.40
CA ILE A 543 -20.63 23.02 -4.37
C ILE A 543 -21.55 24.09 -3.80
N HIS A 544 -21.04 25.31 -3.64
CA HIS A 544 -21.79 26.43 -3.11
C HIS A 544 -21.70 27.65 -4.03
N MET A 545 -22.82 28.35 -4.15
CA MET A 545 -22.89 29.64 -4.84
C MET A 545 -23.40 30.69 -3.85
N VAL A 546 -22.57 31.69 -3.58
CA VAL A 546 -22.88 32.75 -2.61
C VAL A 546 -22.78 34.13 -3.25
N ASP A 547 -23.56 35.09 -2.76
CA ASP A 547 -23.43 36.48 -3.21
C ASP A 547 -22.07 37.03 -2.75
N MET A 548 -21.38 37.76 -3.64
CA MET A 548 -20.07 38.34 -3.34
C MET A 548 -20.05 39.25 -2.12
N SER A 549 -21.18 39.89 -1.78
CA SER A 549 -21.29 40.77 -0.61
C SER A 549 -21.32 40.03 0.73
N ASP A 550 -21.59 38.73 0.72
CA ASP A 550 -21.56 37.90 1.92
C ASP A 550 -20.14 37.40 2.24
N ILE A 551 -19.23 37.38 1.26
CA ILE A 551 -17.86 36.92 1.43
C ILE A 551 -17.06 37.90 2.29
N VAL A 552 -16.47 37.39 3.36
CA VAL A 552 -15.54 38.15 4.20
C VAL A 552 -14.12 37.74 3.80
N ASP A 553 -13.24 38.73 3.58
CA ASP A 553 -11.82 38.52 3.25
C ASP A 553 -11.01 38.09 4.51
N ASP A 554 -11.51 37.07 5.20
CA ASP A 554 -10.86 36.41 6.34
C ASP A 554 -10.68 34.90 6.11
N GLY A 555 -10.94 34.44 4.88
CA GLY A 555 -10.93 33.03 4.49
C GLY A 555 -12.18 32.24 4.91
N SER A 556 -13.20 32.86 5.50
CA SER A 556 -14.44 32.16 5.85
C SER A 556 -15.46 32.14 4.71
N ILE A 557 -16.07 30.97 4.48
CA ILE A 557 -17.28 30.90 3.66
C ILE A 557 -18.46 31.28 4.58
N PRO A 558 -19.35 32.19 4.16
CA PRO A 558 -20.57 32.50 4.89
C PRO A 558 -21.41 31.24 5.07
N ALA A 559 -22.12 31.09 6.20
CA ALA A 559 -23.00 29.95 6.41
C ALA A 559 -23.97 29.79 5.22
N VAL A 560 -24.17 28.55 4.76
CA VAL A 560 -25.02 28.19 3.62
C VAL A 560 -26.33 28.98 3.68
N GLY A 561 -26.56 29.81 2.67
CA GLY A 561 -27.76 30.63 2.53
C GLY A 561 -28.09 30.84 1.06
N GLU A 562 -29.38 30.85 0.73
CA GLU A 562 -29.82 31.25 -0.60
C GLU A 562 -29.46 32.72 -0.85
N ALA A 563 -28.74 32.99 -1.94
CA ALA A 563 -28.49 34.35 -2.39
C ALA A 563 -29.84 35.07 -2.61
N LYS A 564 -30.14 36.08 -1.79
CA LYS A 564 -31.43 36.79 -1.88
C LYS A 564 -31.53 37.64 -3.16
N LYS A 565 -30.38 38.03 -3.71
CA LYS A 565 -30.19 38.79 -4.96
C LYS A 565 -28.80 38.46 -5.52
N TRP A 566 -28.60 38.55 -6.83
CA TRP A 566 -27.30 38.33 -7.50
C TRP A 566 -26.65 39.65 -7.96
N GLN A 567 -26.91 40.75 -7.26
CA GLN A 567 -26.67 42.10 -7.78
C GLN A 567 -25.19 42.48 -7.86
N ASN A 568 -24.33 41.85 -7.05
CA ASN A 568 -22.92 42.20 -6.92
C ASN A 568 -21.96 41.11 -7.43
N GLY A 569 -22.48 40.13 -8.20
CA GLY A 569 -21.72 38.97 -8.65
C GLY A 569 -21.83 37.78 -7.69
N VAL A 570 -21.29 36.64 -8.12
CA VAL A 570 -21.44 35.34 -7.45
C VAL A 570 -20.07 34.72 -7.29
N ALA A 571 -19.75 34.31 -6.07
CA ALA A 571 -18.64 33.39 -5.87
C ALA A 571 -19.13 31.96 -5.92
N PHE A 572 -18.35 31.15 -6.62
CA PHE A 572 -18.52 29.71 -6.67
C PHE A 572 -17.42 29.08 -5.81
N PHE A 573 -17.83 28.21 -4.89
CA PHE A 573 -16.92 27.44 -4.04
C PHE A 573 -17.13 25.95 -4.29
N LEU A 574 -16.04 25.21 -4.40
CA LEU A 574 -16.03 23.75 -4.44
C LEU A 574 -15.04 23.23 -3.42
N ASP A 575 -15.52 22.44 -2.46
CA ASP A 575 -14.64 21.64 -1.63
C ASP A 575 -14.11 20.43 -2.43
N GLU A 576 -12.96 20.67 -3.04
CA GLU A 576 -12.18 19.70 -3.80
C GLU A 576 -11.66 18.53 -2.93
N THR A 577 -11.65 18.65 -1.60
CA THR A 577 -11.21 17.58 -0.68
C THR A 577 -12.33 16.60 -0.33
N ALA A 578 -13.58 17.09 -0.33
CA ALA A 578 -14.77 16.26 -0.10
C ALA A 578 -15.46 15.80 -1.41
N CYS A 579 -15.17 16.44 -2.54
CA CYS A 579 -15.74 16.06 -3.83
C CYS A 579 -15.40 14.62 -4.25
N ILE A 580 -16.41 13.83 -4.63
CA ILE A 580 -16.30 12.42 -5.03
C ILE A 580 -16.17 12.21 -6.55
N ARG A 581 -16.04 13.30 -7.33
CA ARG A 581 -15.86 13.29 -8.80
C ARG A 581 -16.97 12.59 -9.59
N CYS A 582 -18.21 12.61 -9.10
CA CYS A 582 -19.30 11.88 -9.73
C CYS A 582 -19.77 12.40 -11.11
N ALA A 583 -19.22 13.52 -11.60
CA ALA A 583 -19.58 14.19 -12.85
C ALA A 583 -21.05 14.66 -13.00
N LEU A 584 -21.89 14.52 -11.97
CA LEU A 584 -23.29 14.97 -12.00
C LEU A 584 -23.41 16.47 -12.33
N CYS A 585 -22.55 17.30 -11.74
CA CYS A 585 -22.53 18.75 -12.01
C CYS A 585 -22.16 19.10 -13.46
N VAL A 586 -21.30 18.29 -14.11
CA VAL A 586 -20.94 18.45 -15.53
C VAL A 586 -22.14 18.16 -16.41
N ILE A 587 -22.81 17.01 -16.18
CA ILE A 587 -24.00 16.63 -16.97
C ILE A 587 -25.16 17.59 -16.77
N ARG A 588 -25.34 18.09 -15.54
CA ARG A 588 -26.40 19.04 -15.21
C ARG A 588 -26.15 20.44 -15.79
N CYS A 589 -24.90 20.82 -16.05
CA CYS A 589 -24.55 22.13 -16.58
C CYS A 589 -25.15 22.33 -17.99
N PRO A 590 -26.00 23.35 -18.22
CA PRO A 590 -26.61 23.58 -19.53
C PRO A 590 -25.68 24.27 -20.54
N THR A 591 -24.58 24.86 -20.09
CA THR A 591 -23.70 25.71 -20.91
C THR A 591 -22.27 25.19 -21.02
N ASP A 592 -21.97 23.98 -20.53
CA ASP A 592 -20.60 23.46 -20.41
C ASP A 592 -19.66 24.37 -19.59
N ALA A 593 -20.22 25.21 -18.72
CA ALA A 593 -19.44 26.02 -17.80
C ALA A 593 -18.71 25.21 -16.74
N ILE A 594 -19.18 23.99 -16.45
CA ILE A 594 -18.50 23.04 -15.58
C ILE A 594 -18.00 21.89 -16.45
N THR A 595 -16.70 21.65 -16.39
CA THR A 595 -16.02 20.59 -17.11
C THR A 595 -15.26 19.72 -16.12
N MET A 596 -14.81 18.55 -16.58
CA MET A 596 -13.99 17.69 -15.75
C MET A 596 -12.73 17.28 -16.50
N ASN A 597 -11.59 17.70 -15.96
CA ASN A 597 -10.29 17.51 -16.57
C ASN A 597 -9.56 16.36 -15.91
N ARG A 598 -9.10 15.40 -16.69
CA ARG A 598 -8.17 14.39 -16.21
C ARG A 598 -6.77 15.01 -16.11
N TYR A 599 -6.08 14.78 -15.00
CA TYR A 599 -4.66 15.08 -14.86
C TYR A 599 -3.91 13.76 -14.68
N GLY A 600 -2.90 13.56 -15.51
CA GLY A 600 -1.99 12.43 -15.46
C GLY A 600 -0.59 12.92 -15.76
N THR A 601 0.39 12.21 -15.21
CA THR A 601 1.77 12.30 -15.65
C THR A 601 1.87 11.64 -17.02
N VAL A 602 2.68 12.19 -17.93
CA VAL A 602 3.07 11.52 -19.17
C VAL A 602 4.54 11.21 -19.01
N MET A 603 4.94 9.99 -18.64
CA MET A 603 6.38 9.69 -18.59
C MET A 603 7.02 9.87 -19.99
N PRO A 604 8.28 10.32 -20.11
CA PRO A 604 8.99 10.26 -21.37
C PRO A 604 9.17 8.78 -21.72
N ALA A 605 8.90 8.42 -22.97
CA ALA A 605 9.28 7.11 -23.50
C ALA A 605 10.78 6.89 -23.27
N VAL A 606 11.13 5.92 -22.43
CA VAL A 606 12.53 5.47 -22.31
C VAL A 606 12.69 4.37 -23.35
N GLY A 607 13.45 4.65 -24.41
CA GLY A 607 13.43 3.82 -25.62
C GLY A 607 12.12 3.95 -26.39
N ASN A 608 11.98 3.28 -27.53
CA ASN A 608 10.80 3.35 -28.41
C ASN A 608 9.51 2.75 -27.80
N VAL A 609 9.40 2.70 -26.48
CA VAL A 609 8.24 2.21 -25.73
C VAL A 609 7.62 3.42 -25.06
N LEU A 610 6.50 3.86 -25.61
CA LEU A 610 5.59 4.78 -24.94
C LEU A 610 5.23 4.20 -23.56
N PRO A 611 5.32 4.96 -22.47
CA PRO A 611 4.89 4.48 -21.17
C PRO A 611 3.41 4.15 -21.22
N LYS A 612 3.01 3.09 -20.52
CA LYS A 612 1.65 2.54 -20.52
C LYS A 612 0.55 3.57 -20.25
N GLU A 613 0.86 4.68 -19.59
CA GLU A 613 -0.08 5.80 -19.37
C GLU A 613 -0.64 6.37 -20.68
N SER A 614 0.14 6.35 -21.76
CA SER A 614 -0.26 6.81 -23.11
C SER A 614 -0.92 5.73 -23.98
N ILE A 615 -0.98 4.47 -23.51
CA ILE A 615 -1.65 3.37 -24.24
C ILE A 615 -3.18 3.47 -24.08
N ASP A 616 -3.66 4.19 -23.06
CA ASP A 616 -5.10 4.32 -22.79
C ASP A 616 -5.83 5.35 -23.68
N ASP A 617 -5.11 6.23 -24.39
CA ASP A 617 -5.76 7.36 -25.08
C ASP A 617 -6.22 7.04 -26.51
N GLU A 618 -5.70 5.98 -27.16
CA GLU A 618 -6.25 5.50 -28.44
C GLU A 618 -7.39 4.47 -28.27
N ILE A 619 -7.44 3.74 -27.14
CA ILE A 619 -8.38 2.62 -26.98
C ILE A 619 -9.75 3.07 -26.43
N HIS A 620 -9.85 4.23 -25.78
CA HIS A 620 -11.08 4.64 -25.07
C HIS A 620 -11.82 5.87 -25.59
N LEU A 621 -11.28 6.59 -26.58
CA LEU A 621 -12.04 7.57 -27.37
C LEU A 621 -12.76 6.93 -28.56
N ASP A 622 -12.43 5.69 -28.91
CA ASP A 622 -13.19 4.91 -29.86
C ASP A 622 -14.35 4.19 -29.16
N LEU A 623 -15.40 4.97 -28.85
CA LEU A 623 -16.72 4.51 -28.41
C LEU A 623 -17.39 3.52 -29.39
N THR A 624 -16.70 3.10 -30.45
CA THR A 624 -17.14 2.08 -31.39
C THR A 624 -16.44 0.72 -31.27
N VAL A 625 -15.43 0.55 -30.40
CA VAL A 625 -14.87 -0.79 -30.12
C VAL A 625 -15.82 -1.59 -29.23
N ALA A 626 -16.83 -2.15 -29.90
CA ALA A 626 -17.72 -3.21 -29.43
C ALA A 626 -18.52 -2.93 -28.14
N ALA A 627 -19.26 -1.81 -28.13
CA ALA A 627 -20.53 -1.68 -27.38
C ALA A 627 -21.58 -2.76 -27.73
N LYS A 628 -21.24 -3.76 -28.56
CA LYS A 628 -22.10 -4.90 -28.88
C LYS A 628 -21.95 -6.11 -27.94
N LYS A 629 -21.07 -6.10 -26.94
CA LYS A 629 -20.95 -7.24 -25.99
C LYS A 629 -20.51 -6.95 -24.54
N ALA A 630 -20.44 -5.69 -24.10
CA ALA A 630 -20.02 -5.34 -22.74
C ALA A 630 -21.18 -5.11 -21.75
N ALA A 631 -22.27 -5.86 -21.87
CA ALA A 631 -23.25 -6.04 -20.80
C ALA A 631 -23.23 -7.52 -20.40
N ARG A 632 -22.21 -7.94 -19.63
CA ARG A 632 -22.39 -9.14 -18.81
C ARG A 632 -23.35 -8.73 -17.68
N PRO A 633 -24.46 -9.46 -17.46
CA PRO A 633 -25.28 -9.21 -16.29
C PRO A 633 -24.37 -9.38 -15.07
N LEU A 634 -24.31 -8.35 -14.22
CA LEU A 634 -23.76 -8.48 -12.87
C LEU A 634 -24.37 -9.75 -12.25
N PRO A 635 -23.60 -10.59 -11.54
CA PRO A 635 -24.23 -11.61 -10.72
C PRO A 635 -25.23 -10.89 -9.80
N GLN A 636 -26.50 -11.28 -9.86
CA GLN A 636 -27.54 -10.69 -9.02
C GLN A 636 -27.07 -10.77 -7.57
N TYR A 637 -26.76 -9.62 -6.99
CA TYR A 637 -26.45 -9.50 -5.58
C TYR A 637 -27.68 -10.00 -4.82
N ASP A 638 -27.59 -11.18 -4.21
CA ASP A 638 -28.61 -11.68 -3.29
C ASP A 638 -28.39 -10.98 -1.94
N PRO A 639 -29.29 -10.08 -1.51
CA PRO A 639 -29.14 -9.36 -0.25
C PRO A 639 -29.11 -10.29 0.97
N LYS A 640 -29.50 -11.57 0.82
CA LYS A 640 -29.42 -12.59 1.88
C LYS A 640 -28.00 -13.09 2.16
N LEU A 641 -27.03 -12.82 1.28
CA LEU A 641 -25.63 -13.19 1.48
C LEU A 641 -24.86 -12.20 2.36
N ALA A 642 -25.40 -11.00 2.61
CA ALA A 642 -24.86 -10.05 3.58
C ALA A 642 -25.42 -10.35 4.98
N VAL A 643 -24.77 -11.26 5.71
CA VAL A 643 -25.12 -11.54 7.11
C VAL A 643 -24.86 -10.29 7.95
N GLY A 644 -25.93 -9.61 8.39
CA GLY A 644 -25.87 -8.57 9.42
C GLY A 644 -26.45 -7.19 9.08
N TYR A 645 -26.93 -6.94 7.86
CA TYR A 645 -27.54 -5.64 7.54
C TYR A 645 -29.01 -5.57 7.97
N LYS A 646 -29.31 -4.77 9.00
CA LYS A 646 -30.68 -4.34 9.31
C LYS A 646 -30.91 -2.96 8.67
N PRO A 647 -31.88 -2.81 7.76
CA PRO A 647 -32.24 -1.49 7.25
C PRO A 647 -32.80 -0.64 8.39
N VAL A 648 -32.27 0.58 8.52
CA VAL A 648 -32.74 1.58 9.47
C VAL A 648 -33.97 2.26 8.86
N ASN A 649 -35.08 2.17 9.59
CA ASN A 649 -36.38 2.83 9.38
C ASN A 649 -37.23 2.25 8.22
N GLY A 650 -38.42 1.67 8.41
CA GLY A 650 -39.38 1.83 9.49
C GLY A 650 -40.45 2.88 9.15
N HIS A 651 -41.16 2.72 8.03
CA HIS A 651 -42.51 3.26 7.89
C HIS A 651 -43.45 2.20 7.30
N ASP A 652 -44.31 1.70 8.18
CA ASP A 652 -45.48 0.89 7.89
C ASP A 652 -46.39 1.58 6.87
N HIS A 653 -46.60 0.95 5.72
CA HIS A 653 -47.89 1.02 5.04
C HIS A 653 -48.46 -0.38 4.87
N LYS A 654 -49.28 -0.77 5.84
CA LYS A 654 -50.24 -1.86 5.71
C LYS A 654 -51.21 -1.54 4.58
N GLY A 655 -51.35 -2.46 3.63
CA GLY A 655 -52.33 -2.38 2.56
C GLY A 655 -52.62 -3.74 1.95
N ASN A 656 -53.43 -4.53 2.66
CA ASN A 656 -54.26 -5.67 2.25
C ASN A 656 -53.93 -6.43 0.96
N GLY A 657 -53.67 -7.73 1.12
CA GLY A 657 -53.52 -8.68 0.03
C GLY A 657 -54.82 -9.07 -0.66
N HIS A 658 -54.67 -9.70 -1.81
CA HIS A 658 -55.57 -10.72 -2.32
C HIS A 658 -54.76 -11.75 -3.12
N HIS A 659 -54.91 -13.01 -2.72
CA HIS A 659 -54.51 -14.18 -3.50
C HIS A 659 -55.34 -14.26 -4.78
N GLY A 660 -54.68 -14.57 -5.90
CA GLY A 660 -55.33 -14.91 -7.16
C GLY A 660 -54.36 -15.61 -8.10
N ASP A 661 -54.69 -16.85 -8.41
CA ASP A 661 -53.96 -17.82 -9.23
C ASP A 661 -53.61 -17.36 -10.66
N VAL A 662 -52.46 -17.86 -11.11
CA VAL A 662 -52.13 -18.41 -12.44
C VAL A 662 -53.04 -17.99 -13.62
N LYS A 663 -52.44 -17.30 -14.60
CA LYS A 663 -52.54 -17.69 -16.03
C LYS A 663 -51.52 -16.94 -16.89
N GLU A 664 -50.70 -17.72 -17.59
CA GLU A 664 -49.97 -17.32 -18.80
C GLU A 664 -50.92 -16.60 -19.77
N LYS A 665 -50.50 -15.45 -20.31
CA LYS A 665 -50.97 -14.96 -21.60
C LYS A 665 -49.92 -14.10 -22.29
N GLU A 666 -49.49 -14.63 -23.43
CA GLU A 666 -48.95 -14.04 -24.66
C GLU A 666 -48.80 -12.50 -24.75
N LEU A 667 -47.57 -12.09 -25.06
CA LEU A 667 -47.19 -11.27 -26.22
C LEU A 667 -48.31 -10.46 -26.89
N VAL A 668 -48.32 -9.13 -26.68
CA VAL A 668 -48.66 -8.19 -27.76
C VAL A 668 -47.78 -6.95 -27.66
N LYS A 669 -47.18 -6.64 -28.82
CA LYS A 669 -46.42 -5.44 -29.19
C LYS A 669 -47.06 -4.13 -28.71
N HIS A 670 -46.26 -3.22 -28.17
CA HIS A 670 -45.96 -1.94 -28.82
C HIS A 670 -44.69 -1.32 -28.26
#